data_AF-A0A968J7V7-F1
#
_entry.id   AF-A0A968J7V7-F1
#
_cell.length_a   1.000
_cell.length_b   1.000
_cell.length_c   1.000
_cell.angle_alpha   90.00
_cell.angle_beta   90.00
_cell.angle_gamma   90.00
#
_symmetry.space_group_name_H-M   'P 1'
#
loop_
_entity.id
_entity.type
_entity.pdbx_description
1 polymer ?
#
loop_
_entity_poly.entity_id
_entity_poly.type
_entity_poly.pdbx_seq_one_letter_code
_entity_poly.pdbx_strand_id
1 'polypeptide(L)'
;MKVPTQLMPWPRVEGEPRLAGLSSFGFSGTNVHVILEEAPSPEMEAELGGVERPLQVLTLSAKTDQALQALAQSYYEYLSSEPQVKLEDLCFTANTGRTHFDQRLAVIGDNVAQVKDSLKTFSQGEKEIPYLVAARINDQEDGIAFLFTGQGSQYVGMGRELYETQITFKNTLDQCAQILDQYLDIPLLQILYPGTEASLLHETIYTQSAVFALEYSLAQLWISWGIQPALLMGHSVGEYVAACIAGVFSLEDGLKLIAHRARLMQSLPSDGVMISVLADPETVEAALSGYPDQVSIAAYNGPESVVFSGERWAVGSIVTDLENKGIKVKPLEVSQAFHSPLMEPILEKFAAITQQIQLSAPQIPVISNLSGTFAGDEITTPEYWVNHVRQPVKFAQGMQTLADQGVEVYLEIGPKPILLGMGRQCLEDDQGLWLPSLRQGQSDWAQILQSLARLYVRGIPVDWAAFDRDYSRHKISDLPTYPFQRERFWVDPDSQAQTLDFPVAYRSNSHPLLGSRLPLPPPHKEIIFSSLLSSKHPRFLQDHRVYQQVVLPGTAFVEMALAAGQKVLKTEAFVLKDLVFKQALLLQEEFPQTVVVELNPEAKGLVFAIYSQLAREETEDHLPLQLHASGQIHRIQAVQPAPLELQQLQAQFQEHASGQDFYKSFSKESIEYGPAFQAVQQIWLSKGKALAQIQLPISLQSQRESFRLHPVTLDACWQVIRAAIHTQEIQSETFLPFAVNQLIRFQSLPVEVWGYVQIRAAEDITPQQQTITADITILDASGQVLAQVEGLTLKRINPATLFSSESLWKDWLYRVEWRPQVHFSSGETPLPSFLPSLERINSQLPQLIPAVDQAQTDFASYLQAFLHLEKLCLSFILQAFNQLGYQFDTGQTLSTQSLVEQLGVLPRYHRLCHRLLQILAEEGMLQACSNGEWQVLQSLNPDPDPQARLQDLLKSYPSAGAEIALLGRCAPQLAEVLRGTCDPTQLLFPEGDLSSATQLYQNSIGSQAMNSLVQQVILAALSQLPRHRGVRILEVGAGTGGTTAYLLPHLNPAQTQYLFTDIGTLFINRAQQKFQDYPFIRYQVLDLERDPTSQGYERHSHDLIVAANVVHATKDLRQSLSHC
;
A
#
# COMPACT_ATOMS: atom_id res chain seq x y z
N MET A 1 30.09 27.76 -25.04
CA MET A 1 29.78 26.48 -24.35
C MET A 1 30.99 25.57 -24.52
N LYS A 2 31.55 25.03 -23.43
CA LYS A 2 32.70 24.12 -23.46
C LYS A 2 32.21 22.76 -22.98
N VAL A 3 32.39 21.71 -23.78
CA VAL A 3 31.97 20.34 -23.41
C VAL A 3 33.10 19.68 -22.62
N PRO A 4 32.86 19.20 -21.38
CA PRO A 4 33.88 18.50 -20.61
C PRO A 4 34.11 17.09 -21.19
N THR A 5 35.34 16.81 -21.66
CA THR A 5 35.75 15.49 -22.18
C THR A 5 36.71 14.75 -21.25
N GLN A 6 37.07 15.36 -20.11
CA GLN A 6 37.89 14.80 -19.03
C GLN A 6 37.47 15.44 -17.71
N LEU A 7 37.79 14.82 -16.56
CA LEU A 7 37.55 15.42 -15.24
C LEU A 7 38.26 16.78 -15.16
N MET A 8 37.49 17.83 -14.83
CA MET A 8 38.00 19.19 -14.73
C MET A 8 37.57 19.83 -13.43
N PRO A 9 38.42 20.68 -12.81
CA PRO A 9 38.02 21.46 -11.65
C PRO A 9 36.83 22.36 -12.00
N TRP A 10 35.83 22.43 -11.11
CA TRP A 10 34.75 23.42 -11.20
C TRP A 10 35.20 24.69 -10.44
N PRO A 11 35.57 25.77 -11.15
CA PRO A 11 36.07 26.99 -10.50
C PRO A 11 35.01 27.55 -9.57
N ARG A 12 35.38 27.83 -8.32
CA ARG A 12 34.52 28.51 -7.34
C ARG A 12 34.85 30.00 -7.37
N VAL A 13 33.83 30.85 -7.44
CA VAL A 13 33.97 32.28 -7.17
C VAL A 13 33.75 32.46 -5.67
N GLU A 14 34.65 33.16 -5.00
CA GLU A 14 34.58 33.35 -3.54
C GLU A 14 33.28 34.06 -3.17
N GLY A 15 32.50 33.47 -2.27
CA GLY A 15 31.18 33.97 -1.87
C GLY A 15 30.01 33.57 -2.77
N GLU A 16 30.24 32.83 -3.87
CA GLU A 16 29.17 32.36 -4.77
C GLU A 16 29.11 30.83 -4.85
N PRO A 17 27.91 30.23 -4.74
CA PRO A 17 27.74 28.80 -4.90
C PRO A 17 27.92 28.38 -6.36
N ARG A 18 28.42 27.17 -6.60
CA ARG A 18 28.41 26.57 -7.94
C ARG A 18 26.97 26.34 -8.39
N LEU A 19 26.66 26.83 -9.59
CA LEU A 19 25.34 26.69 -10.20
C LEU A 19 25.41 25.82 -11.46
N ALA A 20 24.52 24.85 -11.55
CA ALA A 20 24.38 23.94 -12.68
C ALA A 20 22.97 24.02 -13.27
N GLY A 21 22.85 24.05 -14.59
CA GLY A 21 21.56 23.87 -15.27
C GLY A 21 21.41 22.43 -15.75
N LEU A 22 20.28 21.79 -15.43
CA LEU A 22 19.86 20.50 -15.98
C LEU A 22 18.65 20.75 -16.88
N SER A 23 18.79 20.47 -18.18
CA SER A 23 17.67 20.52 -19.12
C SER A 23 17.30 19.12 -19.59
N SER A 24 16.00 18.82 -19.59
CA SER A 24 15.42 17.62 -20.21
C SER A 24 14.32 18.04 -21.17
N PHE A 25 14.41 17.57 -22.42
CA PHE A 25 13.49 17.95 -23.49
C PHE A 25 12.78 16.69 -24.00
N GLY A 26 11.51 16.55 -23.66
CA GLY A 26 10.65 15.47 -24.14
C GLY A 26 10.37 15.64 -25.63
N PHE A 27 10.26 14.52 -26.37
CA PHE A 27 10.04 14.54 -27.82
C PHE A 27 8.74 15.25 -28.25
N SER A 28 7.75 15.32 -27.35
CA SER A 28 6.46 16.02 -27.52
C SER A 28 6.56 17.54 -27.36
N GLY A 29 7.72 18.07 -26.96
CA GLY A 29 7.93 19.48 -26.65
C GLY A 29 7.81 19.85 -25.17
N THR A 30 7.61 18.87 -24.27
CA THR A 30 7.65 19.10 -22.82
C THR A 30 9.08 19.34 -22.35
N ASN A 31 9.40 20.58 -21.99
CA ASN A 31 10.73 20.98 -21.56
C ASN A 31 10.75 21.23 -20.05
N VAL A 32 11.69 20.60 -19.36
CA VAL A 32 11.95 20.85 -17.94
C VAL A 32 13.38 21.37 -17.81
N HIS A 33 13.54 22.49 -17.09
CA HIS A 33 14.85 23.02 -16.72
C HIS A 33 14.91 23.18 -15.21
N VAL A 34 15.97 22.64 -14.60
CA VAL A 34 16.26 22.76 -13.18
C VAL A 34 17.58 23.47 -13.03
N ILE A 35 17.63 24.49 -12.17
CA ILE A 35 18.87 25.11 -11.72
C ILE A 35 19.20 24.49 -10.37
N LEU A 36 20.38 23.87 -10.27
CA LEU A 36 20.92 23.26 -9.07
C LEU A 36 22.01 24.16 -8.52
N GLU A 37 21.96 24.41 -7.22
CA GLU A 37 22.98 25.13 -6.48
C GLU A 37 23.76 24.14 -5.60
N GLU A 38 25.07 24.34 -5.43
CA GLU A 38 25.82 23.59 -4.44
C GLU A 38 25.21 23.82 -3.05
N ALA A 39 25.12 22.77 -2.24
CA ALA A 39 24.69 22.94 -0.85
C ALA A 39 25.61 23.97 -0.17
N PRO A 40 25.06 24.87 0.67
CA PRO A 40 25.89 25.78 1.45
C PRO A 40 26.95 24.96 2.18
N SER A 41 28.21 25.42 2.14
CA SER A 41 29.21 24.82 3.01
C SER A 41 28.65 24.95 4.43
N PRO A 42 28.55 23.85 5.20
CA PRO A 42 28.12 23.97 6.57
C PRO A 42 28.99 25.06 7.19
N GLU A 43 28.37 26.09 7.76
CA GLU A 43 29.10 27.01 8.61
C GLU A 43 29.91 26.12 9.55
N MET A 44 31.19 26.43 9.76
CA MET A 44 31.95 25.79 10.84
C MET A 44 31.17 26.08 12.12
N GLU A 45 30.21 25.21 12.45
CA GLU A 45 29.55 25.18 13.74
C GLU A 45 30.71 25.13 14.71
N ALA A 46 30.78 26.16 15.56
CA ALA A 46 31.85 26.34 16.52
C ALA A 46 32.16 24.98 17.12
N GLU A 47 33.38 24.47 16.89
CA GLU A 47 33.79 23.12 17.30
C GLU A 47 33.21 22.84 18.69
N LEU A 48 32.21 21.95 18.76
CA LEU A 48 31.74 21.40 20.04
C LEU A 48 32.99 20.82 20.68
N GLY A 49 33.55 21.54 21.64
CA GLY A 49 35.00 21.62 21.82
C GLY A 49 35.71 20.28 21.94
N GLY A 50 36.24 19.75 20.84
CA GLY A 50 37.21 18.63 20.78
C GLY A 50 36.90 17.34 21.55
N VAL A 51 35.74 17.18 22.18
CA VAL A 51 35.41 16.03 23.01
C VAL A 51 34.86 14.90 22.13
N GLU A 52 35.48 13.74 22.22
CA GLU A 52 35.10 12.53 21.47
C GLU A 52 35.03 11.33 22.42
N ARG A 53 34.15 10.38 22.13
CA ARG A 53 34.07 9.13 22.89
C ARG A 53 35.20 8.16 22.46
N PRO A 54 35.76 7.39 23.40
CA PRO A 54 36.88 6.50 23.12
C PRO A 54 36.50 5.26 22.29
N LEU A 55 35.23 4.90 22.23
CA LEU A 55 34.72 3.74 21.51
C LEU A 55 33.56 4.11 20.59
N GLN A 56 33.53 3.50 19.41
CA GLN A 56 32.51 3.67 18.40
C GLN A 56 31.73 2.36 18.23
N VAL A 57 30.46 2.44 17.83
CA VAL A 57 29.61 1.26 17.54
C VAL A 57 29.15 1.30 16.09
N LEU A 58 29.60 0.34 15.29
CA LEU A 58 29.13 0.10 13.94
C LEU A 58 27.96 -0.89 13.99
N THR A 59 26.81 -0.48 13.45
CA THR A 59 25.69 -1.39 13.25
C THR A 59 25.49 -1.72 11.78
N LEU A 60 25.21 -3.00 11.52
CA LEU A 60 24.82 -3.51 10.22
C LEU A 60 23.52 -4.29 10.36
N SER A 61 22.71 -4.31 9.31
CA SER A 61 21.51 -5.15 9.29
C SER A 61 21.15 -5.62 7.89
N ALA A 62 20.42 -6.74 7.80
CA ALA A 62 19.88 -7.24 6.55
C ALA A 62 18.59 -8.06 6.73
N LYS A 63 17.91 -8.39 5.63
CA LYS A 63 16.69 -9.24 5.69
C LYS A 63 16.98 -10.73 5.92
N THR A 64 18.21 -11.17 5.73
CA THR A 64 18.62 -12.59 5.79
C THR A 64 20.04 -12.71 6.33
N ASP A 65 20.38 -13.79 7.05
CA ASP A 65 21.75 -14.07 7.54
C ASP A 65 22.79 -13.95 6.42
N GLN A 66 22.47 -14.48 5.23
CA GLN A 66 23.36 -14.45 4.06
C GLN A 66 23.66 -13.01 3.60
N ALA A 67 22.64 -12.16 3.53
CA ALA A 67 22.82 -10.74 3.19
C ALA A 67 23.59 -9.98 4.28
N LEU A 68 23.43 -10.33 5.57
CA LEU A 68 24.20 -9.72 6.65
C LEU A 68 25.68 -10.10 6.57
N GLN A 69 25.99 -11.37 6.29
CA GLN A 69 27.36 -11.84 6.05
C GLN A 69 27.99 -11.15 4.83
N ALA A 70 27.27 -11.03 3.72
CA ALA A 70 27.75 -10.33 2.53
C ALA A 70 27.99 -8.83 2.79
N LEU A 71 27.16 -8.20 3.63
CA LEU A 71 27.30 -6.80 3.99
C LEU A 71 28.52 -6.59 4.90
N ALA A 72 28.70 -7.44 5.92
CA ALA A 72 29.87 -7.41 6.79
C ALA A 72 31.18 -7.62 5.99
N GLN A 73 31.17 -8.53 5.02
CA GLN A 73 32.28 -8.75 4.10
C GLN A 73 32.57 -7.51 3.22
N SER A 74 31.52 -6.85 2.72
CA SER A 74 31.67 -5.61 1.93
C SER A 74 32.27 -4.47 2.75
N TYR A 75 31.89 -4.35 4.03
CA TYR A 75 32.49 -3.39 4.96
C TYR A 75 33.94 -3.74 5.31
N TYR A 76 34.26 -5.03 5.50
CA TYR A 76 35.64 -5.49 5.69
C TYR A 76 36.54 -5.11 4.50
N GLU A 77 36.06 -5.30 3.27
CA GLU A 77 36.77 -4.95 2.04
C GLU A 77 36.95 -3.44 1.91
N TYR A 78 35.90 -2.66 2.18
CA TYR A 78 35.97 -1.19 2.19
C TYR A 78 36.99 -0.65 3.20
N LEU A 79 36.97 -1.14 4.44
CA LEU A 79 37.95 -0.75 5.47
C LEU A 79 39.38 -1.20 5.13
N SER A 80 39.53 -2.19 4.26
CA SER A 80 40.84 -2.63 3.78
C SER A 80 41.37 -1.71 2.67
N SER A 81 40.50 -1.15 1.82
CA SER A 81 40.89 -0.19 0.79
C SER A 81 41.05 1.24 1.32
N GLU A 82 40.27 1.63 2.34
CA GLU A 82 40.24 2.98 2.91
C GLU A 82 40.62 2.99 4.40
N PRO A 83 41.87 2.64 4.77
CA PRO A 83 42.28 2.51 6.17
C PRO A 83 42.36 3.84 6.94
N GLN A 84 42.28 4.98 6.24
CA GLN A 84 42.32 6.33 6.81
C GLN A 84 40.93 6.93 7.05
N VAL A 85 39.86 6.15 6.82
CA VAL A 85 38.50 6.61 7.10
C VAL A 85 38.33 6.90 8.60
N LYS A 86 37.65 8.01 8.92
CA LYS A 86 37.28 8.34 10.29
C LYS A 86 36.21 7.35 10.77
N LEU A 87 36.48 6.65 11.87
CA LEU A 87 35.63 5.57 12.34
C LEU A 87 34.27 6.10 12.83
N GLU A 88 34.29 7.25 13.52
CA GLU A 88 33.12 7.95 14.04
C GLU A 88 32.13 8.35 12.93
N ASP A 89 32.63 8.91 11.82
CA ASP A 89 31.83 9.29 10.65
C ASP A 89 31.26 8.05 9.93
N LEU A 90 32.05 6.96 9.88
CA LEU A 90 31.61 5.68 9.31
C LEU A 90 30.47 5.06 10.11
N CYS A 91 30.61 4.98 11.44
CA CYS A 91 29.60 4.46 12.34
C CYS A 91 28.34 5.33 12.28
N PHE A 92 28.47 6.65 12.36
CA PHE A 92 27.34 7.57 12.25
C PHE A 92 26.59 7.42 10.93
N THR A 93 27.31 7.34 9.81
CA THR A 93 26.70 7.19 8.48
C THR A 93 25.97 5.85 8.36
N ALA A 94 26.55 4.76 8.88
CA ALA A 94 25.91 3.45 8.86
C ALA A 94 24.66 3.42 9.76
N ASN A 95 24.76 3.96 10.98
CA ASN A 95 23.71 3.90 11.99
C ASN A 95 22.53 4.85 11.71
N THR A 96 22.76 6.00 11.05
CA THR A 96 21.69 6.98 10.76
C THR A 96 21.25 7.00 9.30
N GLY A 97 22.09 6.49 8.40
CA GLY A 97 21.90 6.56 6.95
C GLY A 97 21.47 5.25 6.30
N ARG A 98 21.18 4.21 7.08
CA ARG A 98 20.74 2.89 6.60
C ARG A 98 19.48 2.44 7.33
N THR A 99 18.69 1.61 6.65
CA THR A 99 17.52 0.95 7.27
C THR A 99 17.99 -0.18 8.19
N HIS A 100 17.34 -0.33 9.34
CA HIS A 100 17.59 -1.43 10.29
C HIS A 100 16.61 -2.58 10.11
N PHE A 101 17.09 -3.71 9.58
CA PHE A 101 16.33 -4.94 9.37
C PHE A 101 16.49 -5.93 10.54
N ASP A 102 15.82 -7.08 10.43
CA ASP A 102 15.69 -8.10 11.47
C ASP A 102 16.99 -8.83 11.81
N GLN A 103 17.87 -9.04 10.83
CA GLN A 103 19.18 -9.64 11.08
C GLN A 103 20.14 -8.51 11.41
N ARG A 104 20.61 -8.43 12.65
CA ARG A 104 21.39 -7.30 13.16
C ARG A 104 22.75 -7.76 13.64
N LEU A 105 23.75 -6.90 13.40
CA LEU A 105 25.12 -7.02 13.90
C LEU A 105 25.52 -5.68 14.49
N ALA A 106 26.12 -5.71 15.68
CA ALA A 106 26.78 -4.56 16.29
C ALA A 106 28.24 -4.92 16.58
N VAL A 107 29.14 -4.00 16.21
CA VAL A 107 30.58 -4.13 16.40
C VAL A 107 31.09 -2.88 17.09
N ILE A 108 31.78 -3.04 18.21
CA ILE A 108 32.35 -1.95 19.01
C ILE A 108 33.86 -1.94 18.79
N GLY A 109 34.46 -0.75 18.64
CA GLY A 109 35.91 -0.61 18.54
C GLY A 109 36.38 0.82 18.70
N ASP A 110 37.65 1.00 19.08
CA ASP A 110 38.31 2.31 19.19
C ASP A 110 38.97 2.75 17.87
N ASN A 111 39.18 1.83 16.93
CA ASN A 111 39.83 2.10 15.66
C ASN A 111 39.39 1.17 14.53
N VAL A 112 39.68 1.58 13.29
CA VAL A 112 39.32 0.85 12.07
C VAL A 112 39.86 -0.58 12.05
N ALA A 113 41.05 -0.85 12.59
CA ALA A 113 41.64 -2.17 12.58
C ALA A 113 40.85 -3.15 13.48
N GLN A 114 40.45 -2.74 14.68
CA GLN A 114 39.63 -3.56 15.58
C GLN A 114 38.25 -3.89 14.98
N VAL A 115 37.58 -2.89 14.39
CA VAL A 115 36.27 -3.11 13.74
C VAL A 115 36.41 -4.06 12.55
N LYS A 116 37.46 -3.88 11.74
CA LYS A 116 37.76 -4.77 10.62
C LYS A 116 38.02 -6.21 11.07
N ASP A 117 38.82 -6.43 12.12
CA ASP A 117 39.10 -7.76 12.64
C ASP A 117 37.84 -8.43 13.22
N SER A 118 36.95 -7.64 13.83
CA SER A 118 35.66 -8.12 14.32
C SER A 118 34.72 -8.52 13.17
N LEU A 119 34.64 -7.72 12.10
CA LEU A 119 33.89 -8.07 10.88
C LEU A 119 34.42 -9.36 10.24
N LYS A 120 35.75 -9.53 10.21
CA LYS A 120 36.38 -10.76 9.73
C LYS A 120 36.00 -11.97 10.60
N THR A 121 35.96 -11.79 11.91
CA THR A 121 35.59 -12.84 12.87
C THR A 121 34.12 -13.23 12.70
N PHE A 122 33.22 -12.27 12.47
CA PHE A 122 31.83 -12.55 12.10
C PHE A 122 31.71 -13.35 10.80
N SER A 123 32.48 -13.00 9.77
CA SER A 123 32.53 -13.75 8.51
C SER A 123 33.04 -15.18 8.69
N GLN A 124 33.71 -15.51 9.79
CA GLN A 124 34.14 -16.88 10.14
C GLN A 124 33.07 -17.69 10.89
N GLY A 125 31.91 -17.08 11.18
CA GLY A 125 30.75 -17.74 11.80
C GLY A 125 30.54 -17.41 13.28
N GLU A 126 31.42 -16.64 13.91
CA GLU A 126 31.27 -16.19 15.29
C GLU A 126 30.15 -15.15 15.41
N LYS A 127 29.11 -15.45 16.18
CA LYS A 127 27.97 -14.53 16.39
C LYS A 127 28.07 -13.69 17.65
N GLU A 128 28.92 -14.10 18.60
CA GLU A 128 29.09 -13.40 19.88
C GLU A 128 30.51 -13.57 20.41
N ILE A 129 31.24 -12.47 20.52
CA ILE A 129 32.55 -12.36 21.17
C ILE A 129 32.59 -11.02 21.92
N PRO A 130 33.59 -10.74 22.78
CA PRO A 130 33.72 -9.39 23.34
C PRO A 130 33.69 -8.32 22.25
N TYR A 131 32.82 -7.31 22.41
CA TYR A 131 32.64 -6.19 21.48
C TYR A 131 31.98 -6.51 20.13
N LEU A 132 31.43 -7.71 19.94
CA LEU A 132 30.66 -8.06 18.75
C LEU A 132 29.48 -8.95 19.12
N VAL A 133 28.30 -8.60 18.64
CA VAL A 133 27.09 -9.40 18.81
C VAL A 133 26.23 -9.34 17.55
N ALA A 134 25.74 -10.50 17.13
CA ALA A 134 24.80 -10.63 16.02
C ALA A 134 23.64 -11.54 16.40
N ALA A 135 22.43 -11.10 16.12
CA ALA A 135 21.21 -11.87 16.35
C ALA A 135 20.15 -11.51 15.31
N ARG A 136 19.16 -12.38 15.20
CA ARG A 136 17.89 -12.06 14.56
C ARG A 136 16.96 -11.51 15.63
N ILE A 137 16.21 -10.45 15.33
CA ILE A 137 15.13 -10.01 16.21
C ILE A 137 14.10 -11.13 16.36
N ASN A 138 13.54 -11.28 17.55
CA ASN A 138 12.34 -12.08 17.76
C ASN A 138 11.13 -11.14 17.74
N ASP A 139 9.97 -11.59 17.26
CA ASP A 139 8.75 -10.78 17.13
C ASP A 139 8.07 -10.43 18.48
N GLN A 140 8.79 -10.49 19.59
CA GLN A 140 8.28 -10.13 20.92
C GLN A 140 8.51 -8.64 21.17
N GLU A 141 7.44 -7.93 21.54
CA GLU A 141 7.53 -6.58 22.11
C GLU A 141 7.96 -6.68 23.57
N ASP A 142 9.26 -6.71 23.82
CA ASP A 142 9.79 -6.79 25.18
C ASP A 142 9.80 -5.39 25.81
N GLY A 143 8.98 -5.17 26.83
CA GLY A 143 9.11 -4.01 27.70
C GLY A 143 10.46 -4.04 28.44
N ILE A 144 11.06 -2.87 28.66
CA ILE A 144 12.32 -2.75 29.41
C ILE A 144 12.01 -2.31 30.85
N ALA A 145 12.49 -3.05 31.84
CA ALA A 145 12.52 -2.60 33.23
C ALA A 145 13.86 -1.91 33.53
N PHE A 146 13.81 -0.67 34.00
CA PHE A 146 14.98 -0.03 34.60
C PHE A 146 15.04 -0.36 36.08
N LEU A 147 16.17 -0.93 36.49
CA LEU A 147 16.45 -1.32 37.87
C LEU A 147 17.45 -0.35 38.50
N PHE A 148 17.04 0.41 39.52
CA PHE A 148 17.87 1.45 40.15
C PHE A 148 18.51 0.93 41.44
N THR A 149 19.84 1.04 41.55
CA THR A 149 20.61 0.36 42.59
C THR A 149 20.50 1.01 43.95
N GLY A 150 20.68 0.20 45.00
CA GLY A 150 20.75 0.69 46.36
C GLY A 150 22.14 1.18 46.76
N GLN A 151 22.22 1.70 47.98
CA GLN A 151 23.50 2.00 48.64
C GLN A 151 24.35 0.71 48.78
N GLY A 152 25.67 0.84 48.57
CA GLY A 152 26.65 -0.25 48.56
C GLY A 152 27.24 -0.53 47.17
N SER A 153 26.65 0.05 46.12
CA SER A 153 27.13 -0.06 44.75
C SER A 153 28.27 0.91 44.41
N GLN A 154 28.37 2.03 45.13
CA GLN A 154 29.28 3.14 44.86
C GLN A 154 30.78 2.77 44.89
N TYR A 155 31.56 3.47 44.06
CA TYR A 155 33.02 3.46 44.09
C TYR A 155 33.55 4.80 43.55
N VAL A 156 34.76 5.16 43.97
CA VAL A 156 35.43 6.39 43.52
C VAL A 156 35.68 6.33 42.00
N GLY A 157 35.32 7.40 41.29
CA GLY A 157 35.48 7.48 39.84
C GLY A 157 34.37 6.82 39.03
N MET A 158 33.25 6.43 39.64
CA MET A 158 32.09 5.91 38.90
C MET A 158 31.57 6.92 37.86
N GLY A 159 31.37 6.47 36.62
CA GLY A 159 30.87 7.29 35.51
C GLY A 159 31.81 8.42 35.06
N ARG A 160 33.08 8.39 35.47
CA ARG A 160 34.04 9.46 35.17
C ARG A 160 34.31 9.60 33.68
N GLU A 161 34.45 8.49 32.97
CA GLU A 161 34.74 8.53 31.54
C GLU A 161 33.56 9.13 30.78
N LEU A 162 32.32 8.79 31.17
CA LEU A 162 31.11 9.43 30.62
C LEU A 162 31.03 10.91 30.97
N TYR A 163 31.35 11.29 32.21
CA TYR A 163 31.36 12.70 32.62
C TYR A 163 32.38 13.54 31.81
N GLU A 164 33.52 12.94 31.45
CA GLU A 164 34.56 13.62 30.67
C GLU A 164 34.27 13.66 29.16
N THR A 165 33.46 12.72 28.63
CA THR A 165 33.33 12.51 27.17
C THR A 165 31.90 12.51 26.61
N GLN A 166 30.86 12.56 27.45
CA GLN A 166 29.46 12.61 27.02
C GLN A 166 28.73 13.82 27.65
N ILE A 167 28.41 14.81 26.82
CA ILE A 167 27.86 16.11 27.25
C ILE A 167 26.46 15.97 27.86
N THR A 168 25.58 15.10 27.37
CA THR A 168 24.25 14.90 27.98
C THR A 168 24.39 14.41 29.42
N PHE A 169 25.23 13.38 29.63
CA PHE A 169 25.50 12.84 30.96
C PHE A 169 26.18 13.87 31.87
N LYS A 170 27.17 14.59 31.34
CA LYS A 170 27.86 15.66 32.05
C LYS A 170 26.90 16.75 32.51
N ASN A 171 26.06 17.28 31.62
CA ASN A 171 25.13 18.35 31.91
C ASN A 171 24.10 17.93 32.98
N THR A 172 23.59 16.69 32.90
CA THR A 172 22.67 16.17 33.91
C THR A 172 23.36 16.00 35.27
N LEU A 173 24.60 15.51 35.30
CA LEU A 173 25.34 15.35 36.55
C LEU A 173 25.73 16.71 37.17
N ASP A 174 26.11 17.69 36.34
CA ASP A 174 26.37 19.06 36.76
C ASP A 174 25.11 19.72 37.34
N GLN A 175 23.96 19.53 36.71
CA GLN A 175 22.67 20.02 37.22
C GLN A 175 22.36 19.41 38.59
N CYS A 176 22.56 18.10 38.74
CA CYS A 176 22.36 17.43 40.04
C CYS A 176 23.33 17.98 41.10
N ALA A 177 24.61 18.15 40.76
CA ALA A 177 25.61 18.72 41.66
C ALA A 177 25.25 20.13 42.10
N GLN A 178 24.82 20.99 41.16
CA GLN A 178 24.40 22.37 41.44
C GLN A 178 23.20 22.44 42.39
N ILE A 179 22.20 21.56 42.22
CA ILE A 179 21.05 21.49 43.13
C ILE A 179 21.51 21.05 44.54
N LEU A 180 22.45 20.11 44.61
CA LEU A 180 22.98 19.55 45.85
C LEU A 180 23.94 20.47 46.60
N ASP A 181 24.49 21.51 45.98
CA ASP A 181 25.47 22.43 46.61
C ASP A 181 24.93 23.09 47.89
N GLN A 182 23.62 23.30 48.01
CA GLN A 182 23.00 23.85 49.23
C GLN A 182 22.77 22.78 50.33
N TYR A 183 22.89 21.50 49.99
CA TYR A 183 22.61 20.36 50.88
C TYR A 183 23.85 19.54 51.24
N LEU A 184 25.01 19.77 50.61
CA LEU A 184 26.25 19.08 50.90
C LEU A 184 27.33 20.07 51.38
N ASP A 185 28.12 19.67 52.37
CA ASP A 185 29.23 20.50 52.87
C ASP A 185 30.41 20.55 51.89
N ILE A 186 30.53 19.54 51.03
CA ILE A 186 31.55 19.43 49.98
C ILE A 186 30.83 19.18 48.65
N PRO A 187 31.18 19.89 47.57
CA PRO A 187 30.53 19.72 46.27
C PRO A 187 30.58 18.28 45.77
N LEU A 188 29.47 17.78 45.23
CA LEU A 188 29.30 16.38 44.82
C LEU A 188 30.43 15.88 43.91
N LEU A 189 30.84 16.69 42.91
CA LEU A 189 31.86 16.29 41.94
C LEU A 189 33.23 16.05 42.58
N GLN A 190 33.57 16.76 43.67
CA GLN A 190 34.81 16.52 44.40
C GLN A 190 34.78 15.21 45.19
N ILE A 191 33.57 14.74 45.54
CA ILE A 191 33.38 13.45 46.21
C ILE A 191 33.42 12.28 45.21
N LEU A 192 32.84 12.47 44.03
CA LEU A 192 32.86 11.48 42.94
C LEU A 192 34.27 11.33 42.35
N TYR A 193 34.96 12.46 42.15
CA TYR A 193 36.26 12.56 41.50
C TYR A 193 37.30 13.25 42.39
N PRO A 194 37.61 12.68 43.58
CA PRO A 194 38.59 13.26 44.49
C PRO A 194 39.99 13.24 43.88
N GLY A 195 40.82 14.19 44.33
CA GLY A 195 42.25 14.20 44.04
C GLY A 195 43.00 13.15 44.87
N THR A 196 44.00 13.58 45.64
CA THR A 196 44.83 12.70 46.49
C THR A 196 44.31 12.52 47.92
N GLU A 197 43.13 13.06 48.25
CA GLU A 197 42.55 13.02 49.60
C GLU A 197 41.78 11.71 49.87
N ALA A 198 41.56 11.40 51.16
CA ALA A 198 40.77 10.23 51.55
C ALA A 198 39.29 10.43 51.12
N SER A 199 38.71 9.43 50.46
CA SER A 199 37.36 9.55 49.91
C SER A 199 36.30 9.52 51.02
N LEU A 200 35.45 10.56 51.05
CA LEU A 200 34.27 10.64 51.91
C LEU A 200 33.03 9.97 51.27
N LEU A 201 33.19 9.33 50.10
CA LEU A 201 32.08 8.71 49.37
C LEU A 201 31.34 7.64 50.18
N HIS A 202 31.98 7.06 51.20
CA HIS A 202 31.40 6.05 52.09
C HIS A 202 30.60 6.64 53.27
N GLU A 203 30.59 7.97 53.46
CA GLU A 203 29.66 8.59 54.39
C GLU A 203 28.26 8.67 53.78
N THR A 204 27.23 8.31 54.55
CA THR A 204 25.84 8.16 54.08
C THR A 204 25.34 9.38 53.31
N ILE A 205 25.62 10.60 53.78
CA ILE A 205 25.18 11.85 53.13
C ILE A 205 25.68 11.95 51.69
N TYR A 206 26.95 11.60 51.45
CA TYR A 206 27.54 11.63 50.13
C TYR A 206 27.19 10.39 49.33
N THR A 207 27.15 9.20 49.94
CA THR A 207 26.79 7.96 49.24
C THR A 207 25.42 8.06 48.57
N GLN A 208 24.38 8.41 49.33
CA GLN A 208 23.01 8.39 48.79
C GLN A 208 22.81 9.48 47.74
N SER A 209 23.37 10.68 47.97
CA SER A 209 23.32 11.79 47.01
C SER A 209 24.08 11.47 45.72
N ALA A 210 25.25 10.84 45.83
CA ALA A 210 26.07 10.44 44.69
C ALA A 210 25.45 9.32 43.87
N VAL A 211 24.89 8.30 44.51
CA VAL A 211 24.17 7.21 43.82
C VAL A 211 22.96 7.79 43.09
N PHE A 212 22.14 8.62 43.76
CA PHE A 212 20.99 9.26 43.12
C PHE A 212 21.40 10.06 41.86
N ALA A 213 22.37 10.96 42.00
CA ALA A 213 22.80 11.84 40.91
C ALA A 213 23.41 11.07 39.73
N LEU A 214 24.16 10.01 40.00
CA LEU A 214 24.72 9.13 38.97
C LEU A 214 23.61 8.37 38.25
N GLU A 215 22.72 7.72 39.00
CA GLU A 215 21.64 6.91 38.43
C GLU A 215 20.66 7.73 37.61
N TYR A 216 20.30 8.93 38.10
CA TYR A 216 19.47 9.86 37.35
C TYR A 216 20.16 10.26 36.03
N SER A 217 21.46 10.60 36.08
CA SER A 217 22.24 10.94 34.87
C SER A 217 22.35 9.79 33.88
N LEU A 218 22.53 8.55 34.36
CA LEU A 218 22.54 7.35 33.51
C LEU A 218 21.17 7.10 32.87
N ALA A 219 20.08 7.21 33.64
CA ALA A 219 18.73 7.06 33.11
C ALA A 219 18.42 8.10 32.02
N GLN A 220 18.77 9.38 32.26
CA GLN A 220 18.59 10.44 31.26
C GLN A 220 19.42 10.17 30.00
N LEU A 221 20.63 9.62 30.13
CA LEU A 221 21.45 9.23 28.98
C LEU A 221 20.81 8.09 28.16
N TRP A 222 20.30 7.05 28.81
CA TRP A 222 19.61 5.96 28.11
C TRP A 222 18.34 6.45 27.41
N ILE A 223 17.54 7.27 28.10
CA ILE A 223 16.32 7.88 27.57
C ILE A 223 16.64 8.78 26.38
N SER A 224 17.75 9.53 26.41
CA SER A 224 18.15 10.39 25.29
C SER A 224 18.53 9.62 24.04
N TRP A 225 18.99 8.37 24.17
CA TRP A 225 19.24 7.45 23.06
C TRP A 225 17.98 6.70 22.59
N GLY A 226 16.81 7.05 23.12
CA GLY A 226 15.54 6.42 22.77
C GLY A 226 15.24 5.12 23.54
N ILE A 227 16.08 4.72 24.50
CA ILE A 227 15.83 3.55 25.34
C ILE A 227 14.86 3.94 26.46
N GLN A 228 13.58 3.65 26.25
CA GLN A 228 12.50 4.00 27.18
C GLN A 228 12.17 2.84 28.12
N PRO A 229 12.05 3.08 29.44
CA PRO A 229 11.55 2.08 30.37
C PRO A 229 10.03 1.92 30.24
N ALA A 230 9.57 0.67 30.23
CA ALA A 230 8.17 0.32 30.41
C ALA A 230 7.79 0.24 31.89
N LEU A 231 8.72 -0.24 32.73
CA LEU A 231 8.56 -0.40 34.17
C LEU A 231 9.80 0.13 34.91
N LEU A 232 9.60 0.62 36.12
CA LEU A 232 10.67 1.12 36.98
C LEU A 232 10.66 0.37 38.31
N MET A 233 11.83 -0.01 38.79
CA MET A 233 11.98 -0.58 40.13
C MET A 233 13.29 -0.13 40.74
N GLY A 234 13.25 0.38 41.96
CA GLY A 234 14.46 0.69 42.71
C GLY A 234 14.72 -0.28 43.84
N HIS A 235 15.91 -0.21 44.44
CA HIS A 235 16.21 -0.86 45.72
C HIS A 235 16.63 0.20 46.75
N SER A 236 15.82 0.41 47.78
CA SER A 236 16.07 1.41 48.82
C SER A 236 16.28 2.80 48.21
N VAL A 237 17.52 3.31 48.18
CA VAL A 237 17.88 4.61 47.60
C VAL A 237 17.45 4.71 46.13
N GLY A 238 17.60 3.63 45.36
CA GLY A 238 17.23 3.63 43.94
C GLY A 238 15.74 3.87 43.68
N GLU A 239 14.84 3.61 44.66
CA GLU A 239 13.42 3.89 44.47
C GLU A 239 13.12 5.38 44.41
N TYR A 240 13.94 6.22 45.08
CA TYR A 240 13.82 7.67 44.95
C TYR A 240 14.15 8.12 43.52
N VAL A 241 15.12 7.46 42.87
CA VAL A 241 15.48 7.76 41.47
C VAL A 241 14.38 7.26 40.54
N ALA A 242 13.89 6.03 40.73
CA ALA A 242 12.77 5.46 39.99
C ALA A 242 11.53 6.36 40.07
N ALA A 243 11.17 6.82 41.27
CA ALA A 243 10.05 7.74 41.49
C ALA A 243 10.28 9.12 40.84
N CYS A 244 11.51 9.64 40.87
CA CYS A 244 11.87 10.88 40.17
C CYS A 244 11.70 10.75 38.66
N ILE A 245 12.19 9.66 38.06
CA ILE A 245 12.06 9.37 36.62
C ILE A 245 10.59 9.14 36.24
N ALA A 246 9.81 8.52 37.13
CA ALA A 246 8.37 8.36 36.96
C ALA A 246 7.58 9.67 37.11
N GLY A 247 8.21 10.77 37.53
CA GLY A 247 7.53 12.06 37.74
C GLY A 247 6.71 12.13 39.03
N VAL A 248 6.98 11.28 40.03
CA VAL A 248 6.35 11.37 41.36
C VAL A 248 6.75 12.67 42.06
N PHE A 249 7.98 13.13 41.84
CA PHE A 249 8.47 14.44 42.26
C PHE A 249 9.52 14.95 41.27
N SER A 250 9.81 16.25 41.31
CA SER A 250 10.83 16.87 40.45
C SER A 250 12.25 16.44 40.84
N LEU A 251 13.22 16.68 39.95
CA LEU A 251 14.64 16.46 40.24
C LEU A 251 15.10 17.25 41.47
N GLU A 252 14.68 18.51 41.58
CA GLU A 252 15.01 19.38 42.70
C GLU A 252 14.49 18.82 44.03
N ASP A 253 13.23 18.39 44.05
CA ASP A 253 12.61 17.82 45.25
C ASP A 253 13.19 16.44 45.59
N GLY A 254 13.48 15.61 44.59
CA GLY A 254 14.12 14.31 44.78
C GLY A 254 15.52 14.43 45.39
N LEU A 255 16.35 15.35 44.87
CA LEU A 255 17.69 15.62 45.40
C LEU A 255 17.64 16.25 46.80
N LYS A 256 16.69 17.15 47.06
CA LYS A 256 16.42 17.66 48.40
C LYS A 256 16.06 16.52 49.36
N LEU A 257 15.14 15.65 48.96
CA LEU A 257 14.65 14.57 49.80
C LEU A 257 15.76 13.58 50.16
N ILE A 258 16.54 13.14 49.16
CA ILE A 258 17.61 12.16 49.39
C ILE A 258 18.74 12.76 50.23
N ALA A 259 19.12 14.03 50.02
CA ALA A 259 20.15 14.68 50.82
C ALA A 259 19.72 14.83 52.28
N HIS A 260 18.46 15.22 52.54
CA HIS A 260 17.91 15.28 53.89
C HIS A 260 17.78 13.90 54.55
N ARG A 261 17.29 12.90 53.82
CA ARG A 261 17.24 11.50 54.27
C ARG A 261 18.61 11.04 54.76
N ALA A 262 19.61 11.24 53.89
CA ALA A 262 20.97 10.77 54.12
C ALA A 262 21.63 11.50 55.30
N ARG A 263 21.45 12.83 55.41
CA ARG A 263 21.96 13.64 56.54
C ARG A 263 21.32 13.23 57.87
N LEU A 264 20.00 13.03 57.89
CA LEU A 264 19.30 12.59 59.10
C LEU A 264 19.78 11.20 59.52
N MET A 265 19.89 10.25 58.58
CA MET A 265 20.43 8.92 58.84
C MET A 265 21.87 8.96 59.37
N GLN A 266 22.74 9.80 58.79
CA GLN A 266 24.12 9.96 59.24
C GLN A 266 24.22 10.52 60.67
N SER A 267 23.23 11.30 61.12
CA SER A 267 23.22 11.90 62.46
C SER A 267 22.91 10.90 63.59
N LEU A 268 22.46 9.69 63.25
CA LEU A 268 22.17 8.63 64.21
C LEU A 268 23.46 7.98 64.74
N PRO A 269 23.42 7.41 65.97
CA PRO A 269 24.53 6.63 66.50
C PRO A 269 24.98 5.49 65.56
N SER A 270 26.29 5.24 65.52
CA SER A 270 26.94 4.23 64.66
C SER A 270 27.10 2.86 65.34
N ASP A 271 26.14 2.51 66.21
CA ASP A 271 26.08 1.25 66.96
C ASP A 271 25.18 0.18 66.32
N GLY A 272 24.52 0.52 65.20
CA GLY A 272 23.79 -0.44 64.37
C GLY A 272 24.69 -1.27 63.44
N VAL A 273 24.19 -2.42 63.00
CA VAL A 273 24.82 -3.32 62.00
C VAL A 273 23.76 -3.94 61.10
N MET A 274 24.16 -4.30 59.87
CA MET A 274 23.33 -5.01 58.90
C MET A 274 24.03 -6.30 58.45
N ILE A 275 23.29 -7.40 58.39
CA ILE A 275 23.78 -8.73 58.04
C ILE A 275 22.96 -9.28 56.88
N SER A 276 23.65 -9.73 55.82
CA SER A 276 23.08 -10.58 54.79
C SER A 276 23.19 -12.04 55.21
N VAL A 277 22.09 -12.78 55.09
CA VAL A 277 21.97 -14.19 55.46
C VAL A 277 21.60 -14.99 54.22
N LEU A 278 22.27 -16.13 54.04
CA LEU A 278 21.93 -17.10 53.02
C LEU A 278 20.93 -18.13 53.58
N ALA A 279 19.67 -17.71 53.74
CA ALA A 279 18.56 -18.53 54.24
C ALA A 279 17.22 -17.97 53.77
N ASP A 280 16.17 -18.80 53.83
CA ASP A 280 14.81 -18.41 53.49
C ASP A 280 14.20 -17.41 54.53
N PRO A 281 13.20 -16.61 54.13
CA PRO A 281 12.54 -15.64 55.00
C PRO A 281 12.02 -16.23 56.31
N GLU A 282 11.38 -17.41 56.29
CA GLU A 282 10.77 -18.01 57.48
C GLU A 282 11.84 -18.37 58.53
N THR A 283 12.96 -18.93 58.09
CA THR A 283 14.10 -19.25 58.96
C THR A 283 14.67 -17.99 59.63
N VAL A 284 14.80 -16.88 58.88
CA VAL A 284 15.32 -15.62 59.42
C VAL A 284 14.31 -14.98 60.38
N GLU A 285 13.04 -14.90 60.00
CA GLU A 285 11.96 -14.36 60.86
C GLU A 285 11.88 -15.11 62.20
N ALA A 286 11.98 -16.45 62.18
CA ALA A 286 12.00 -17.26 63.39
C ALA A 286 13.19 -16.91 64.30
N ALA A 287 14.38 -16.66 63.73
CA ALA A 287 15.56 -16.25 64.49
C ALA A 287 15.45 -14.82 65.06
N LEU A 288 14.69 -13.93 64.42
CA LEU A 288 14.48 -12.55 64.86
C LEU A 288 13.37 -12.40 65.92
N SER A 289 12.50 -13.39 66.08
CA SER A 289 11.30 -13.34 66.94
C SER A 289 11.57 -12.94 68.40
N GLY A 290 12.77 -13.19 68.92
CA GLY A 290 13.19 -12.79 70.27
C GLY A 290 13.61 -11.32 70.44
N TYR A 291 13.72 -10.55 69.36
CA TYR A 291 14.29 -9.20 69.32
C TYR A 291 13.46 -8.16 68.54
N PRO A 292 12.11 -8.13 68.64
CA PRO A 292 11.25 -7.34 67.74
C PRO A 292 11.48 -5.83 67.79
N ASP A 293 11.87 -5.30 68.95
CA ASP A 293 12.12 -3.86 69.15
C ASP A 293 13.56 -3.44 68.81
N GLN A 294 14.46 -4.41 68.57
CA GLN A 294 15.91 -4.17 68.45
C GLN A 294 16.43 -4.53 67.05
N VAL A 295 15.79 -5.47 66.36
CA VAL A 295 16.20 -5.98 65.05
C VAL A 295 14.97 -6.10 64.15
N SER A 296 15.12 -5.76 62.88
CA SER A 296 14.09 -5.97 61.85
C SER A 296 14.72 -6.54 60.58
N ILE A 297 13.89 -7.19 59.76
CA ILE A 297 14.29 -7.46 58.38
C ILE A 297 14.37 -6.14 57.64
N ALA A 298 15.46 -5.95 56.92
CA ALA A 298 15.75 -4.77 56.12
C ALA A 298 15.46 -4.97 54.63
N ALA A 299 15.66 -6.19 54.12
CA ALA A 299 15.34 -6.51 52.73
C ALA A 299 15.14 -8.02 52.51
N TYR A 300 14.16 -8.35 51.68
CA TYR A 300 13.98 -9.67 51.08
C TYR A 300 14.53 -9.61 49.65
N ASN A 301 15.80 -9.97 49.47
CA ASN A 301 16.52 -9.82 48.20
C ASN A 301 16.39 -11.03 47.27
N GLY A 302 15.98 -12.18 47.79
CA GLY A 302 15.76 -13.39 47.00
C GLY A 302 15.24 -14.54 47.88
N PRO A 303 14.93 -15.70 47.27
CA PRO A 303 14.37 -16.87 47.98
C PRO A 303 15.24 -17.36 49.15
N GLU A 304 16.57 -17.28 49.01
CA GLU A 304 17.54 -17.63 50.07
C GLU A 304 18.46 -16.44 50.41
N SER A 305 18.01 -15.21 50.20
CA SER A 305 18.83 -14.01 50.39
C SER A 305 18.05 -12.93 51.13
N VAL A 306 18.28 -12.86 52.44
CA VAL A 306 17.58 -11.92 53.35
C VAL A 306 18.61 -11.06 54.07
N VAL A 307 18.27 -9.79 54.28
CA VAL A 307 19.10 -8.84 55.05
C VAL A 307 18.32 -8.41 56.28
N PHE A 308 18.93 -8.49 57.45
CA PHE A 308 18.37 -7.94 58.68
C PHE A 308 19.32 -6.93 59.31
N SER A 309 18.76 -6.01 60.11
CA SER A 309 19.49 -4.89 60.67
C SER A 309 18.96 -4.49 62.04
N GLY A 310 19.84 -3.98 62.90
CA GLY A 310 19.46 -3.58 64.26
C GLY A 310 20.65 -3.30 65.17
N GLU A 311 20.41 -3.35 66.47
CA GLU A 311 21.42 -3.14 67.51
C GLU A 311 22.54 -4.20 67.46
N ARG A 312 23.80 -3.77 67.55
CA ARG A 312 24.98 -4.65 67.43
C ARG A 312 24.99 -5.86 68.36
N TRP A 313 24.51 -5.72 69.58
CA TRP A 313 24.45 -6.83 70.53
C TRP A 313 23.41 -7.88 70.13
N ALA A 314 22.18 -7.45 69.84
CA ALA A 314 21.10 -8.34 69.42
C ALA A 314 21.45 -9.05 68.10
N VAL A 315 21.95 -8.30 67.12
CA VAL A 315 22.42 -8.86 65.84
C VAL A 315 23.55 -9.87 66.05
N GLY A 316 24.52 -9.59 66.92
CA GLY A 316 25.61 -10.52 67.21
C GLY A 316 25.15 -11.84 67.84
N SER A 317 24.13 -11.80 68.69
CA SER A 317 23.52 -13.01 69.27
C SER A 317 22.86 -13.86 68.18
N ILE A 318 22.07 -13.22 67.31
CA ILE A 318 21.36 -13.89 66.20
C ILE A 318 22.36 -14.49 65.19
N VAL A 319 23.42 -13.75 64.85
CA VAL A 319 24.51 -14.23 63.99
C VAL A 319 25.14 -15.50 64.56
N THR A 320 25.47 -15.50 65.86
CA THR A 320 26.06 -16.66 66.52
C THR A 320 25.13 -17.88 66.46
N ASP A 321 23.83 -17.68 66.68
CA ASP A 321 22.82 -18.74 66.61
C ASP A 321 22.65 -19.30 65.19
N LEU A 322 22.68 -18.45 64.17
CA LEU A 322 22.62 -18.85 62.76
C LEU A 322 23.89 -19.62 62.34
N GLU A 323 25.07 -19.14 62.72
CA GLU A 323 26.34 -19.81 62.45
C GLU A 323 26.42 -21.18 63.14
N ASN A 324 25.92 -21.30 64.37
CA ASN A 324 25.80 -22.58 65.09
C ASN A 324 24.88 -23.58 64.39
N LYS A 325 23.90 -23.09 63.62
CA LYS A 325 23.02 -23.91 62.76
C LYS A 325 23.63 -24.18 61.37
N GLY A 326 24.84 -23.69 61.09
CA GLY A 326 25.54 -23.86 59.82
C GLY A 326 25.10 -22.89 58.71
N ILE A 327 24.32 -21.86 59.05
CA ILE A 327 23.82 -20.86 58.09
C ILE A 327 24.90 -19.81 57.84
N LYS A 328 25.14 -19.48 56.57
CA LYS A 328 26.14 -18.48 56.18
C LYS A 328 25.59 -17.08 56.37
N VAL A 329 26.38 -16.23 57.01
CA VAL A 329 26.08 -14.82 57.25
C VAL A 329 27.24 -13.95 56.77
N LYS A 330 26.93 -12.72 56.34
CA LYS A 330 27.92 -11.76 55.86
C LYS A 330 27.56 -10.35 56.37
N PRO A 331 28.45 -9.67 57.12
CA PRO A 331 28.23 -8.29 57.48
C PRO A 331 28.30 -7.37 56.25
N LEU A 332 27.41 -6.39 56.19
CA LEU A 332 27.41 -5.37 55.16
C LEU A 332 28.21 -4.14 55.62
N GLU A 333 29.00 -3.57 54.71
CA GLU A 333 29.79 -2.36 54.96
C GLU A 333 28.91 -1.11 54.90
N VAL A 334 28.21 -0.84 55.99
CA VAL A 334 27.34 0.32 56.17
C VAL A 334 27.60 0.96 57.53
N SER A 335 27.40 2.26 57.62
CA SER A 335 27.65 3.05 58.83
C SER A 335 26.51 2.99 59.85
N GLN A 336 25.29 2.65 59.42
CA GLN A 336 24.09 2.56 60.26
C GLN A 336 23.23 1.34 59.88
N ALA A 337 22.35 0.91 60.80
CA ALA A 337 21.36 -0.13 60.56
C ALA A 337 20.10 0.43 59.88
N PHE A 338 20.13 0.59 58.56
CA PHE A 338 18.97 1.05 57.78
C PHE A 338 17.80 0.07 57.85
N HIS A 339 16.57 0.55 57.67
CA HIS A 339 15.34 -0.26 57.68
C HIS A 339 15.13 -1.03 58.99
N SER A 340 15.43 -0.37 60.12
CA SER A 340 15.38 -0.95 61.47
C SER A 340 14.74 0.01 62.48
N PRO A 341 14.40 -0.47 63.71
CA PRO A 341 13.91 0.40 64.78
C PRO A 341 14.86 1.56 65.10
N LEU A 342 16.15 1.44 64.78
CA LEU A 342 17.12 2.51 65.01
C LEU A 342 16.88 3.75 64.12
N MET A 343 16.02 3.66 63.10
CA MET A 343 15.62 4.80 62.28
C MET A 343 14.50 5.66 62.92
N GLU A 344 13.78 5.15 63.93
CA GLU A 344 12.66 5.84 64.56
C GLU A 344 12.95 7.30 64.98
N PRO A 345 14.12 7.64 65.57
CA PRO A 345 14.41 8.99 66.06
C PRO A 345 14.44 10.09 64.98
N ILE A 346 14.55 9.72 63.69
CA ILE A 346 14.60 10.68 62.58
C ILE A 346 13.30 10.76 61.79
N LEU A 347 12.34 9.86 62.00
CA LEU A 347 11.16 9.73 61.15
C LEU A 347 10.28 10.98 61.17
N GLU A 348 10.05 11.58 62.35
CA GLU A 348 9.26 12.82 62.47
C GLU A 348 9.91 13.99 61.72
N LYS A 349 11.24 14.12 61.83
CA LYS A 349 12.00 15.16 61.11
C LYS A 349 11.96 14.92 59.60
N PHE A 350 12.02 13.66 59.16
CA PHE A 350 11.93 13.31 57.75
C PHE A 350 10.51 13.54 57.20
N ALA A 351 9.46 13.25 57.97
CA ALA A 351 8.07 13.57 57.65
C ALA A 351 7.87 15.07 57.39
N ALA A 352 8.48 15.93 58.21
CA ALA A 352 8.40 17.38 58.01
C ALA A 352 9.09 17.87 56.71
N ILE A 353 10.05 17.11 56.16
CA ILE A 353 10.68 17.42 54.88
C ILE A 353 9.82 16.93 53.71
N THR A 354 9.30 15.70 53.79
CA THR A 354 8.43 15.12 52.74
C THR A 354 7.14 15.92 52.54
N GLN A 355 6.58 16.51 53.61
CA GLN A 355 5.42 17.41 53.52
C GLN A 355 5.67 18.71 52.73
N GLN A 356 6.93 19.07 52.48
CA GLN A 356 7.29 20.24 51.67
C GLN A 356 7.43 19.93 50.19
N ILE A 357 7.31 18.66 49.80
CA ILE A 357 7.52 18.18 48.44
C ILE A 357 6.18 18.00 47.75
N GLN A 358 6.11 18.39 46.48
CA GLN A 358 4.95 18.11 45.67
C GLN A 358 5.02 16.67 45.14
N LEU A 359 4.21 15.79 45.71
CA LEU A 359 4.08 14.40 45.30
C LEU A 359 2.93 14.24 44.28
N SER A 360 3.21 13.56 43.18
CA SER A 360 2.30 13.32 42.05
C SER A 360 2.22 11.83 41.73
N ALA A 361 1.15 11.40 41.06
CA ALA A 361 1.02 10.02 40.60
C ALA A 361 2.12 9.68 39.56
N PRO A 362 2.68 8.46 39.57
CA PRO A 362 3.71 8.06 38.62
C PRO A 362 3.17 8.01 37.18
N GLN A 363 3.92 8.60 36.25
CA GLN A 363 3.65 8.59 34.80
C GLN A 363 4.15 7.31 34.12
N ILE A 364 5.16 6.67 34.71
CA ILE A 364 5.69 5.36 34.33
C ILE A 364 5.48 4.44 35.53
N PRO A 365 4.90 3.24 35.37
CA PRO A 365 4.61 2.36 36.50
C PRO A 365 5.87 2.02 37.32
N VAL A 366 5.77 2.16 38.65
CA VAL A 366 6.85 1.88 39.61
C VAL A 366 6.47 0.68 40.46
N ILE A 367 7.41 -0.23 40.70
CA ILE A 367 7.26 -1.32 41.68
C ILE A 367 7.69 -0.82 43.06
N SER A 368 6.75 -0.80 44.00
CA SER A 368 6.96 -0.33 45.36
C SER A 368 7.89 -1.26 46.14
N ASN A 369 8.86 -0.71 46.87
CA ASN A 369 9.68 -1.51 47.79
C ASN A 369 8.91 -2.05 49.00
N LEU A 370 7.80 -1.41 49.39
CA LEU A 370 7.03 -1.80 50.58
C LEU A 370 6.04 -2.93 50.31
N SER A 371 5.38 -2.90 49.15
CA SER A 371 4.43 -3.96 48.76
C SER A 371 5.09 -5.06 47.94
N GLY A 372 6.12 -4.73 47.15
CA GLY A 372 6.67 -5.62 46.11
C GLY A 372 5.78 -5.72 44.87
N THR A 373 4.73 -4.91 44.78
CA THR A 373 3.80 -4.83 43.64
C THR A 373 3.82 -3.41 43.06
N PHE A 374 3.00 -3.12 42.05
CA PHE A 374 2.81 -1.76 41.57
C PHE A 374 2.48 -0.79 42.70
N ALA A 375 3.15 0.36 42.69
CA ALA A 375 2.84 1.49 43.55
C ALA A 375 1.52 2.13 43.10
N GLY A 376 0.55 2.20 43.99
CA GLY A 376 -0.69 2.94 43.83
C GLY A 376 -0.58 4.38 44.35
N ASP A 377 -1.72 4.96 44.75
CA ASP A 377 -1.77 6.32 45.29
C ASP A 377 -0.92 6.51 46.56
N GLU A 378 -0.55 5.42 47.25
CA GLU A 378 0.25 5.49 48.47
C GLU A 378 1.62 6.14 48.23
N ILE A 379 2.26 5.95 47.07
CA ILE A 379 3.58 6.56 46.79
C ILE A 379 3.52 8.10 46.75
N THR A 380 2.32 8.65 46.60
CA THR A 380 2.05 10.10 46.59
C THR A 380 1.87 10.68 48.00
N THR A 381 2.10 9.89 49.05
CA THR A 381 1.90 10.29 50.45
C THR A 381 3.24 10.44 51.19
N PRO A 382 3.40 11.46 52.05
CA PRO A 382 4.56 11.56 52.96
C PRO A 382 4.75 10.29 53.81
N GLU A 383 3.66 9.66 54.24
CA GLU A 383 3.65 8.44 55.05
C GLU A 383 4.36 7.28 54.36
N TYR A 384 4.22 7.14 53.03
CA TYR A 384 4.93 6.12 52.26
C TYR A 384 6.44 6.27 52.40
N TRP A 385 6.97 7.47 52.21
CA TRP A 385 8.42 7.74 52.26
C TRP A 385 8.98 7.62 53.68
N VAL A 386 8.19 7.93 54.71
CA VAL A 386 8.55 7.66 56.11
C VAL A 386 8.61 6.16 56.37
N ASN A 387 7.60 5.41 55.94
CA ASN A 387 7.57 3.95 56.05
C ASN A 387 8.72 3.31 55.26
N HIS A 388 9.07 3.86 54.09
CA HIS A 388 10.18 3.42 53.25
C HIS A 388 11.53 3.45 53.96
N VAL A 389 11.76 4.42 54.85
CA VAL A 389 12.99 4.51 55.66
C VAL A 389 13.07 3.40 56.71
N ARG A 390 11.92 2.91 57.19
CA ARG A 390 11.80 2.04 58.37
C ARG A 390 11.54 0.57 58.02
N GLN A 391 10.73 0.30 57.00
CA GLN A 391 10.20 -1.02 56.66
C GLN A 391 11.08 -1.76 55.64
N PRO A 392 11.01 -3.11 55.56
CA PRO A 392 11.84 -3.90 54.66
C PRO A 392 11.57 -3.63 53.18
N VAL A 393 12.63 -3.70 52.37
CA VAL A 393 12.54 -3.73 50.90
C VAL A 393 12.14 -5.12 50.41
N LYS A 394 11.01 -5.26 49.72
CA LYS A 394 10.50 -6.51 49.14
C LYS A 394 10.98 -6.71 47.69
N PHE A 395 12.29 -6.75 47.49
CA PHE A 395 12.89 -6.85 46.15
C PHE A 395 12.53 -8.16 45.43
N ALA A 396 12.56 -9.30 46.12
CA ALA A 396 12.22 -10.60 45.52
C ALA A 396 10.79 -10.63 44.96
N GLN A 397 9.83 -10.10 45.72
CA GLN A 397 8.44 -9.96 45.28
C GLN A 397 8.31 -8.98 44.10
N GLY A 398 9.07 -7.89 44.11
CA GLY A 398 9.10 -6.94 43.01
C GLY A 398 9.63 -7.54 41.71
N MET A 399 10.68 -8.36 41.78
CA MET A 399 11.20 -9.11 40.62
C MET A 399 10.16 -10.09 40.08
N GLN A 400 9.44 -10.80 40.95
CA GLN A 400 8.33 -11.66 40.52
C GLN A 400 7.24 -10.84 39.81
N THR A 401 6.86 -9.67 40.36
CA THR A 401 5.89 -8.78 39.73
C THR A 401 6.36 -8.32 38.34
N LEU A 402 7.65 -8.00 38.15
CA LEU A 402 8.19 -7.65 36.83
C LEU A 402 8.08 -8.82 35.83
N ALA A 403 8.40 -10.04 36.27
CA ALA A 403 8.29 -11.23 35.44
C ALA A 403 6.82 -11.56 35.09
N ASP A 404 5.90 -11.41 36.05
CA ASP A 404 4.46 -11.61 35.84
C ASP A 404 3.86 -10.61 34.83
N GLN A 405 4.51 -9.46 34.62
CA GLN A 405 4.15 -8.47 33.60
C GLN A 405 4.77 -8.75 32.22
N GLY A 406 5.51 -9.85 32.06
CA GLY A 406 6.12 -10.25 30.80
C GLY A 406 7.33 -9.43 30.39
N VAL A 407 8.00 -8.73 31.33
CA VAL A 407 9.26 -8.05 31.04
C VAL A 407 10.37 -9.07 30.81
N GLU A 408 11.01 -8.96 29.65
CA GLU A 408 12.17 -9.79 29.31
C GLU A 408 13.50 -9.00 29.31
N VAL A 409 13.50 -7.68 29.51
CA VAL A 409 14.74 -6.89 29.52
C VAL A 409 14.91 -6.13 30.82
N TYR A 410 15.97 -6.44 31.56
CA TYR A 410 16.33 -5.84 32.84
C TYR A 410 17.61 -5.01 32.67
N LEU A 411 17.47 -3.69 32.66
CA LEU A 411 18.60 -2.74 32.55
C LEU A 411 18.88 -2.13 33.93
N GLU A 412 20.01 -2.50 34.53
CA GLU A 412 20.43 -1.92 35.82
C GLU A 412 21.08 -0.55 35.60
N ILE A 413 20.44 0.47 36.17
CA ILE A 413 20.87 1.85 36.20
C ILE A 413 21.62 2.08 37.51
N GLY A 414 22.95 2.12 37.42
CA GLY A 414 23.82 2.38 38.57
C GLY A 414 25.28 2.06 38.30
N PRO A 415 26.15 2.22 39.32
CA PRO A 415 27.60 2.15 39.15
C PRO A 415 28.13 0.73 38.92
N LYS A 416 27.48 -0.29 39.47
CA LYS A 416 27.86 -1.70 39.25
C LYS A 416 26.65 -2.62 39.38
N PRO A 417 26.63 -3.80 38.72
CA PRO A 417 25.43 -4.62 38.59
C PRO A 417 25.18 -5.52 39.82
N ILE A 418 24.63 -4.95 40.88
CA ILE A 418 24.25 -5.68 42.10
C ILE A 418 22.85 -6.29 41.94
N LEU A 419 21.90 -5.53 41.40
CA LEU A 419 20.51 -5.96 41.25
C LEU A 419 20.35 -7.05 40.20
N LEU A 420 21.11 -7.05 39.10
CA LEU A 420 21.08 -8.14 38.13
C LEU A 420 21.55 -9.47 38.76
N GLY A 421 22.51 -9.41 39.70
CA GLY A 421 22.99 -10.58 40.41
C GLY A 421 21.94 -11.17 41.35
N MET A 422 21.23 -10.32 42.10
CA MET A 422 20.15 -10.74 42.99
C MET A 422 18.88 -11.13 42.24
N GLY A 423 18.52 -10.37 41.20
CA GLY A 423 17.30 -10.54 40.42
C GLY A 423 17.28 -11.87 39.67
N ARG A 424 18.43 -12.33 39.15
CA ARG A 424 18.55 -13.67 38.53
C ARG A 424 18.25 -14.81 39.50
N GLN A 425 18.49 -14.63 40.79
CA GLN A 425 18.17 -15.64 41.80
C GLN A 425 16.67 -15.65 42.16
N CYS A 426 15.93 -14.62 41.76
CA CYS A 426 14.49 -14.50 41.99
C CYS A 426 13.66 -15.11 40.86
N LEU A 427 14.25 -15.29 39.68
CA LEU A 427 13.58 -15.78 38.47
C LEU A 427 14.17 -17.13 38.04
N GLU A 428 13.52 -17.80 37.09
CA GLU A 428 14.04 -19.06 36.51
C GLU A 428 15.33 -18.82 35.70
N ASP A 429 16.21 -19.85 35.63
CA ASP A 429 17.64 -19.75 35.25
C ASP A 429 17.95 -19.35 33.78
N ASP A 430 16.95 -18.98 32.98
CA ASP A 430 17.08 -18.58 31.57
C ASP A 430 16.16 -17.41 31.16
N GLN A 431 15.45 -16.79 32.12
CA GLN A 431 14.52 -15.72 31.81
C GLN A 431 15.23 -14.37 31.60
N GLY A 432 15.03 -13.79 30.42
CA GLY A 432 15.33 -12.40 30.09
C GLY A 432 16.80 -12.02 29.84
N LEU A 433 16.97 -10.81 29.31
CA LEU A 433 18.22 -10.14 29.01
C LEU A 433 18.58 -9.18 30.16
N TRP A 434 19.78 -9.37 30.73
CA TRP A 434 20.24 -8.64 31.92
C TRP A 434 21.44 -7.76 31.59
N LEU A 435 21.27 -6.44 31.68
CA LEU A 435 22.20 -5.47 31.12
C LEU A 435 22.66 -4.46 32.17
N PRO A 436 23.97 -4.31 32.44
CA PRO A 436 24.48 -3.24 33.30
C PRO A 436 24.59 -1.92 32.52
N SER A 437 24.35 -0.80 33.17
CA SER A 437 24.84 0.50 32.68
C SER A 437 26.36 0.61 32.84
N LEU A 438 26.86 0.35 34.05
CA LEU A 438 28.28 0.42 34.40
C LEU A 438 28.74 -0.83 35.14
N ARG A 439 30.05 -1.06 35.14
CA ARG A 439 30.70 -2.14 35.89
C ARG A 439 32.06 -1.69 36.38
N GLN A 440 32.27 -1.77 37.70
CA GLN A 440 33.56 -1.44 38.31
C GLN A 440 34.70 -2.27 37.68
N GLY A 441 35.79 -1.58 37.33
CA GLY A 441 36.98 -2.18 36.73
C GLY A 441 36.90 -2.38 35.21
N GLN A 442 35.82 -1.95 34.57
CA GLN A 442 35.71 -1.83 33.10
C GLN A 442 35.59 -0.36 32.70
N SER A 443 35.88 -0.05 31.43
CA SER A 443 35.58 1.27 30.84
C SER A 443 34.07 1.49 30.85
N ASP A 444 33.65 2.72 31.17
CA ASP A 444 32.23 3.08 31.21
C ASP A 444 31.62 2.93 29.81
N TRP A 445 32.33 3.41 28.77
CA TRP A 445 31.90 3.26 27.37
C TRP A 445 31.87 1.80 26.91
N ALA A 446 32.87 1.01 27.29
CA ALA A 446 32.91 -0.41 26.93
C ALA A 446 31.67 -1.15 27.45
N GLN A 447 31.32 -0.94 28.72
CA GLN A 447 30.18 -1.62 29.34
C GLN A 447 28.84 -1.12 28.79
N ILE A 448 28.65 0.20 28.67
CA ILE A 448 27.38 0.77 28.22
C ILE A 448 27.09 0.43 26.75
N LEU A 449 28.11 0.45 25.87
CA LEU A 449 27.95 0.08 24.45
C LEU A 449 27.70 -1.41 24.27
N GLN A 450 28.28 -2.28 25.10
CA GLN A 450 27.94 -3.71 25.08
C GLN A 450 26.46 -3.94 25.41
N SER A 451 25.93 -3.20 26.39
CA SER A 451 24.50 -3.24 26.72
C SER A 451 23.64 -2.68 25.57
N LEU A 452 24.02 -1.54 24.99
CA LEU A 452 23.33 -0.94 23.84
C LEU A 452 23.34 -1.85 22.61
N ALA A 453 24.46 -2.51 22.33
CA ALA A 453 24.60 -3.46 21.23
C ALA A 453 23.65 -4.66 21.39
N ARG A 454 23.52 -5.19 22.62
CA ARG A 454 22.57 -6.27 22.94
C ARG A 454 21.11 -5.80 22.80
N LEU A 455 20.77 -4.59 23.25
CA LEU A 455 19.45 -4.00 23.04
C LEU A 455 19.14 -3.88 21.54
N TYR A 456 20.09 -3.33 20.76
CA TYR A 456 19.95 -3.16 19.32
C TYR A 456 19.69 -4.49 18.60
N VAL A 457 20.48 -5.53 18.85
CA VAL A 457 20.28 -6.83 18.16
C VAL A 457 19.04 -7.59 18.65
N ARG A 458 18.55 -7.33 19.88
CA ARG A 458 17.28 -7.88 20.39
C ARG A 458 16.07 -7.28 19.69
N GLY A 459 16.20 -6.10 19.07
CA GLY A 459 15.14 -5.43 18.33
C GLY A 459 14.75 -4.07 18.90
N ILE A 460 15.22 -3.71 20.09
CA ILE A 460 14.89 -2.47 20.77
C ILE A 460 15.29 -1.26 19.90
N PRO A 461 14.38 -0.28 19.70
CA PRO A 461 14.68 0.90 18.90
C PRO A 461 15.73 1.77 19.58
N VAL A 462 16.74 2.18 18.81
CA VAL A 462 17.80 3.10 19.24
C VAL A 462 17.70 4.35 18.35
N ASP A 463 17.65 5.53 18.96
CA ASP A 463 17.79 6.79 18.25
C ASP A 463 19.29 7.09 18.01
N TRP A 464 19.82 6.57 16.91
CA TRP A 464 21.21 6.77 16.53
C TRP A 464 21.56 8.23 16.22
N ALA A 465 20.59 9.04 15.80
CA ALA A 465 20.82 10.46 15.60
C ALA A 465 20.97 11.19 16.94
N ALA A 466 20.17 10.83 17.94
CA ALA A 466 20.31 11.35 19.30
C ALA A 466 21.58 10.86 19.99
N PHE A 467 21.98 9.59 19.77
CA PHE A 467 23.23 9.03 20.26
C PHE A 467 24.48 9.83 19.82
N ASP A 468 24.47 10.31 18.58
CA ASP A 468 25.58 11.08 17.99
C ASP A 468 25.37 12.61 18.05
N ARG A 469 24.24 13.11 18.59
CA ARG A 469 23.88 14.56 18.54
C ARG A 469 24.92 15.47 19.20
N ASP A 470 25.61 14.91 20.17
CA ASP A 470 26.54 15.60 21.06
C ASP A 470 27.96 15.68 20.48
N TYR A 471 28.15 15.14 19.26
CA TYR A 471 29.43 15.07 18.58
C TYR A 471 29.34 15.63 17.16
N SER A 472 30.46 16.14 16.64
CA SER A 472 30.54 16.52 15.23
C SER A 472 30.67 15.28 14.36
N ARG A 473 29.76 15.10 13.41
CA ARG A 473 29.72 13.95 12.50
C ARG A 473 29.48 14.37 11.05
N HIS A 474 30.13 13.67 10.14
CA HIS A 474 29.99 13.86 8.70
C HIS A 474 29.52 12.58 8.03
N LYS A 475 28.62 12.71 7.04
CA LYS A 475 28.17 11.56 6.25
C LYS A 475 29.19 11.19 5.19
N ILE A 476 29.47 9.89 5.05
CA ILE A 476 30.34 9.33 4.02
C ILE A 476 29.48 8.84 2.84
N SER A 477 29.70 9.37 1.63
CA SER A 477 28.89 9.03 0.45
C SER A 477 29.09 7.59 -0.05
N ASP A 478 30.32 7.09 0.05
CA ASP A 478 30.77 5.89 -0.68
C ASP A 478 30.78 4.62 0.18
N LEU A 479 30.02 4.59 1.29
CA LEU A 479 29.90 3.38 2.10
C LEU A 479 29.17 2.26 1.36
N PRO A 480 29.53 0.98 1.60
CA PRO A 480 28.83 -0.16 1.02
C PRO A 480 27.31 -0.09 1.24
N THR A 481 26.56 -0.52 0.23
CA THR A 481 25.09 -0.53 0.22
C THR A 481 24.55 -1.95 0.39
N TYR A 482 23.22 -2.10 0.50
CA TYR A 482 22.58 -3.39 0.74
C TYR A 482 22.95 -4.44 -0.34
N PRO A 483 23.52 -5.60 0.04
CA PRO A 483 23.89 -6.64 -0.91
C PRO A 483 22.66 -7.48 -1.28
N PHE A 484 21.92 -7.05 -2.30
CA PHE A 484 20.86 -7.87 -2.88
C PHE A 484 21.47 -9.21 -3.31
N GLN A 485 20.83 -10.33 -2.92
CA GLN A 485 21.32 -11.68 -3.23
C GLN A 485 21.18 -12.03 -4.73
N ARG A 486 20.56 -11.12 -5.52
CA ARG A 486 20.47 -11.17 -7.00
C ARG A 486 19.90 -12.50 -7.51
N GLU A 487 18.95 -13.07 -6.78
CA GLU A 487 18.14 -14.18 -7.28
C GLU A 487 17.30 -13.74 -8.48
N ARG A 488 17.23 -14.61 -9.50
CA ARG A 488 16.59 -14.28 -10.78
C ARG A 488 15.08 -14.51 -10.69
N PHE A 489 14.33 -13.45 -10.35
CA PHE A 489 12.86 -13.41 -10.41
C PHE A 489 12.36 -12.66 -11.65
N TRP A 490 12.70 -13.15 -12.84
CA TRP A 490 12.26 -12.56 -14.11
C TRP A 490 10.96 -13.20 -14.58
N VAL A 491 9.95 -12.39 -14.89
CA VAL A 491 8.85 -12.81 -15.74
C VAL A 491 9.34 -12.66 -17.18
N ASP A 492 9.83 -13.75 -17.78
CA ASP A 492 10.23 -13.74 -19.18
C ASP A 492 8.97 -13.57 -20.06
N PRO A 493 8.80 -12.41 -20.74
CA PRO A 493 7.58 -12.06 -21.46
C PRO A 493 7.28 -12.94 -22.69
N ASP A 494 8.15 -13.91 -23.00
CA ASP A 494 7.96 -14.88 -24.07
C ASP A 494 6.99 -16.03 -23.70
N SER A 495 6.58 -16.16 -22.43
CA SER A 495 5.77 -17.31 -21.99
C SER A 495 4.31 -17.00 -21.62
N GLN A 496 3.95 -15.76 -21.31
CA GLN A 496 2.56 -15.36 -21.04
C GLN A 496 2.35 -13.89 -21.44
N ALA A 497 1.36 -13.66 -22.32
CA ALA A 497 0.85 -12.36 -22.75
C ALA A 497 1.79 -11.51 -23.65
N GLN A 498 1.57 -11.65 -24.96
CA GLN A 498 1.74 -10.57 -25.93
C GLN A 498 0.75 -9.43 -25.55
N THR A 499 1.08 -8.59 -24.58
CA THR A 499 0.39 -7.33 -24.29
C THR A 499 0.85 -6.25 -25.28
N LEU A 500 0.01 -6.02 -26.27
CA LEU A 500 -0.55 -4.72 -26.68
C LEU A 500 0.20 -3.43 -26.27
N ASP A 501 1.43 -3.26 -26.72
CA ASP A 501 1.96 -1.94 -27.09
C ASP A 501 2.14 -1.95 -28.61
N PHE A 502 1.53 -1.01 -29.34
CA PHE A 502 1.73 -0.86 -30.78
C PHE A 502 3.22 -0.63 -31.04
N PRO A 503 3.89 -1.60 -31.67
CA PRO A 503 4.00 -1.53 -33.11
C PRO A 503 3.87 -2.93 -33.72
N VAL A 504 2.79 -3.18 -34.49
CA VAL A 504 2.91 -4.10 -35.63
C VAL A 504 3.72 -3.36 -36.71
N ALA A 505 4.96 -3.02 -36.38
CA ALA A 505 6.01 -2.96 -37.37
C ALA A 505 5.94 -4.31 -38.07
N TYR A 506 5.58 -4.28 -39.34
CA TYR A 506 5.62 -5.38 -40.29
C TYR A 506 6.58 -6.46 -39.79
N ARG A 507 6.07 -7.51 -39.13
CA ARG A 507 6.84 -8.75 -39.06
C ARG A 507 7.14 -9.04 -40.52
N SER A 508 8.41 -9.15 -40.88
CA SER A 508 8.90 -9.17 -42.27
C SER A 508 8.26 -10.26 -43.16
N ASN A 509 7.45 -11.15 -42.58
CA ASN A 509 6.70 -12.23 -43.23
C ASN A 509 5.15 -12.11 -43.11
N SER A 510 4.58 -10.97 -42.76
CA SER A 510 3.11 -10.78 -42.69
C SER A 510 2.51 -10.34 -44.04
N HIS A 511 1.27 -10.78 -44.33
CA HIS A 511 0.62 -10.51 -45.62
C HIS A 511 0.12 -9.05 -45.66
N PRO A 512 0.39 -8.25 -46.72
CA PRO A 512 0.16 -6.81 -46.72
C PRO A 512 -1.27 -6.35 -46.43
N LEU A 513 -2.28 -7.18 -46.75
CA LEU A 513 -3.70 -6.87 -46.50
C LEU A 513 -4.35 -7.71 -45.39
N LEU A 514 -3.74 -8.80 -44.96
CA LEU A 514 -4.35 -9.74 -43.98
C LEU A 514 -3.70 -9.62 -42.60
N GLY A 515 -2.46 -9.13 -42.55
CA GLY A 515 -1.73 -8.94 -41.30
C GLY A 515 -1.45 -10.26 -40.57
N SER A 516 -1.72 -10.26 -39.26
CA SER A 516 -1.34 -11.30 -38.32
C SER A 516 -2.55 -12.03 -37.73
N ARG A 517 -2.38 -13.30 -37.36
CA ARG A 517 -3.42 -14.10 -36.70
C ARG A 517 -3.44 -13.76 -35.21
N LEU A 518 -4.62 -13.48 -34.67
CA LEU A 518 -4.82 -13.26 -33.24
C LEU A 518 -4.90 -14.62 -32.50
N PRO A 519 -4.13 -14.84 -31.43
CA PRO A 519 -4.24 -16.04 -30.61
C PRO A 519 -5.47 -15.93 -29.71
N LEU A 520 -6.47 -16.79 -29.93
CA LEU A 520 -7.64 -16.90 -29.04
C LEU A 520 -7.49 -18.14 -28.13
N PRO A 521 -7.78 -18.03 -26.82
CA PRO A 521 -7.73 -19.16 -25.91
C PRO A 521 -8.87 -20.16 -26.22
N PRO A 522 -8.69 -21.47 -25.94
CA PRO A 522 -9.81 -22.41 -25.97
C PRO A 522 -10.93 -21.96 -25.01
N PRO A 523 -12.22 -22.13 -25.34
CA PRO A 523 -12.77 -23.03 -26.36
C PRO A 523 -13.09 -22.38 -27.72
N HIS A 524 -12.66 -21.14 -27.98
CA HIS A 524 -12.99 -20.44 -29.22
C HIS A 524 -12.46 -21.21 -30.45
N LYS A 525 -13.38 -21.55 -31.37
CA LYS A 525 -13.05 -22.23 -32.64
C LYS A 525 -12.85 -21.27 -33.80
N GLU A 526 -13.22 -20.01 -33.61
CA GLU A 526 -13.11 -18.93 -34.57
C GLU A 526 -11.63 -18.60 -34.79
N ILE A 527 -11.29 -18.22 -36.03
CA ILE A 527 -9.93 -17.85 -36.42
C ILE A 527 -9.96 -16.41 -36.87
N ILE A 528 -9.26 -15.54 -36.14
CA ILE A 528 -9.25 -14.10 -36.42
C ILE A 528 -7.87 -13.67 -36.93
N PHE A 529 -7.87 -12.88 -38.01
CA PHE A 529 -6.73 -12.11 -38.47
C PHE A 529 -7.01 -10.62 -38.31
N SER A 530 -5.96 -9.84 -38.02
CA SER A 530 -6.05 -8.38 -37.90
C SER A 530 -4.92 -7.71 -38.67
N SER A 531 -5.25 -6.61 -39.34
CA SER A 531 -4.35 -5.76 -40.11
C SER A 531 -4.70 -4.28 -39.94
N LEU A 532 -3.74 -3.40 -40.22
CA LEU A 532 -3.93 -1.96 -40.23
C LEU A 532 -3.81 -1.46 -41.67
N LEU A 533 -4.87 -0.83 -42.18
CA LEU A 533 -4.91 -0.25 -43.53
C LEU A 533 -5.09 1.26 -43.47
N SER A 534 -4.40 1.97 -44.34
CA SER A 534 -4.61 3.40 -44.57
C SER A 534 -4.54 3.70 -46.06
N SER A 535 -4.85 4.94 -46.44
CA SER A 535 -4.69 5.33 -47.84
C SER A 535 -3.25 5.16 -48.34
N LYS A 536 -2.26 5.28 -47.44
CA LYS A 536 -0.82 5.17 -47.76
C LYS A 536 -0.24 3.77 -47.54
N HIS A 537 -0.97 2.84 -46.93
CA HIS A 537 -0.48 1.50 -46.59
C HIS A 537 -1.51 0.39 -46.83
N PRO A 538 -1.24 -0.55 -47.76
CA PRO A 538 -0.19 -0.51 -48.79
C PRO A 538 -0.32 0.67 -49.77
N ARG A 539 0.80 1.22 -50.25
CA ARG A 539 0.85 2.48 -51.02
C ARG A 539 -0.02 2.49 -52.28
N PHE A 540 -0.28 1.35 -52.90
CA PHE A 540 -1.11 1.29 -54.10
C PHE A 540 -2.59 1.60 -53.82
N LEU A 541 -3.07 1.50 -52.57
CA LEU A 541 -4.48 1.73 -52.24
C LEU A 541 -4.94 3.17 -52.49
N GLN A 542 -4.06 4.17 -52.33
CA GLN A 542 -4.37 5.59 -52.60
C GLN A 542 -4.86 5.87 -54.04
N ASP A 543 -4.55 4.95 -54.97
CA ASP A 543 -4.83 5.08 -56.40
C ASP A 543 -6.19 4.46 -56.78
N HIS A 544 -6.95 3.88 -55.83
CA HIS A 544 -8.31 3.43 -56.07
C HIS A 544 -9.31 4.44 -55.48
N ARG A 545 -9.74 5.42 -56.30
CA ARG A 545 -10.62 6.51 -55.85
C ARG A 545 -12.00 6.43 -56.46
N VAL A 546 -13.02 6.56 -55.62
CA VAL A 546 -14.43 6.65 -56.02
C VAL A 546 -15.03 7.90 -55.40
N TYR A 547 -15.60 8.79 -56.22
CA TYR A 547 -16.05 10.14 -55.84
C TYR A 547 -15.00 10.89 -55.00
N GLN A 548 -13.74 10.90 -55.48
CA GLN A 548 -12.56 11.54 -54.86
C GLN A 548 -12.08 10.93 -53.51
N GLN A 549 -12.80 9.97 -52.95
CA GLN A 549 -12.41 9.25 -51.72
C GLN A 549 -11.59 8.01 -52.04
N VAL A 550 -10.60 7.70 -51.19
CA VAL A 550 -9.84 6.44 -51.30
C VAL A 550 -10.70 5.31 -50.75
N VAL A 551 -11.14 4.41 -51.63
CA VAL A 551 -12.00 3.27 -51.27
C VAL A 551 -11.20 1.99 -51.38
N LEU A 552 -11.24 1.13 -50.37
CA LEU A 552 -10.63 -0.20 -50.48
C LEU A 552 -11.33 -0.99 -51.61
N PRO A 553 -10.62 -1.47 -52.65
CA PRO A 553 -11.25 -2.15 -53.77
C PRO A 553 -11.87 -3.48 -53.34
N GLY A 554 -12.96 -3.89 -54.00
CA GLY A 554 -13.62 -5.19 -53.74
C GLY A 554 -12.64 -6.37 -53.85
N THR A 555 -11.67 -6.27 -54.75
CA THR A 555 -10.64 -7.29 -54.98
C THR A 555 -9.63 -7.41 -53.83
N ALA A 556 -9.49 -6.40 -52.97
CA ALA A 556 -8.68 -6.52 -51.76
C ALA A 556 -9.38 -7.43 -50.72
N PHE A 557 -10.70 -7.34 -50.57
CA PHE A 557 -11.45 -8.28 -49.71
C PHE A 557 -11.38 -9.71 -50.24
N VAL A 558 -11.44 -9.90 -51.57
CA VAL A 558 -11.22 -11.21 -52.21
C VAL A 558 -9.85 -11.77 -51.81
N GLU A 559 -8.80 -10.96 -51.95
CA GLU A 559 -7.44 -11.38 -51.62
C GLU A 559 -7.27 -11.68 -50.13
N MET A 560 -7.88 -10.89 -49.22
CA MET A 560 -7.90 -11.19 -47.80
C MET A 560 -8.52 -12.58 -47.51
N ALA A 561 -9.66 -12.88 -48.15
CA ALA A 561 -10.32 -14.17 -48.00
C ALA A 561 -9.49 -15.33 -48.59
N LEU A 562 -8.88 -15.16 -49.76
CA LEU A 562 -7.96 -16.16 -50.35
C LEU A 562 -6.74 -16.42 -49.46
N ALA A 563 -6.07 -15.35 -49.02
CA ALA A 563 -4.88 -15.47 -48.18
C ALA A 563 -5.21 -16.13 -46.83
N ALA A 564 -6.35 -15.79 -46.22
CA ALA A 564 -6.80 -16.39 -44.97
C ALA A 564 -7.18 -17.86 -45.16
N GLY A 565 -7.95 -18.17 -46.20
CA GLY A 565 -8.35 -19.52 -46.57
C GLY A 565 -7.16 -20.44 -46.76
N GLN A 566 -6.13 -20.00 -47.48
CA GLN A 566 -4.90 -20.78 -47.67
C GLN A 566 -4.13 -20.99 -46.37
N LYS A 567 -3.98 -19.97 -45.53
CA LYS A 567 -3.29 -20.08 -44.23
C LYS A 567 -3.98 -21.09 -43.32
N VAL A 568 -5.31 -21.11 -43.30
CA VAL A 568 -6.11 -21.99 -42.43
C VAL A 568 -6.24 -23.40 -43.02
N LEU A 569 -6.63 -23.52 -44.29
CA LEU A 569 -6.88 -24.81 -44.94
C LEU A 569 -5.61 -25.52 -45.40
N LYS A 570 -4.46 -24.82 -45.44
CA LYS A 570 -3.14 -25.29 -45.90
C LYS A 570 -3.16 -25.89 -47.31
N THR A 571 -4.02 -25.37 -48.18
CA THR A 571 -4.15 -25.76 -49.59
C THR A 571 -4.54 -24.55 -50.41
N GLU A 572 -4.22 -24.54 -51.71
CA GLU A 572 -4.71 -23.54 -52.68
C GLU A 572 -5.94 -24.03 -53.46
N ALA A 573 -6.30 -25.31 -53.31
CA ALA A 573 -7.42 -25.94 -53.99
C ALA A 573 -8.74 -25.70 -53.24
N PHE A 574 -9.22 -24.46 -53.30
CA PHE A 574 -10.50 -24.06 -52.73
C PHE A 574 -11.19 -23.00 -53.60
N VAL A 575 -12.47 -22.83 -53.37
CA VAL A 575 -13.34 -21.89 -54.07
C VAL A 575 -13.92 -20.89 -53.09
N LEU A 576 -13.94 -19.62 -53.46
CA LEU A 576 -14.76 -18.62 -52.77
C LEU A 576 -16.17 -18.69 -53.34
N LYS A 577 -17.18 -18.86 -52.49
CA LYS A 577 -18.59 -18.88 -52.87
C LYS A 577 -19.36 -17.80 -52.13
N ASP A 578 -20.39 -17.29 -52.80
CA ASP A 578 -21.39 -16.39 -52.23
C ASP A 578 -20.76 -15.19 -51.51
N LEU A 579 -19.69 -14.62 -52.09
CA LEU A 579 -19.05 -13.43 -51.57
C LEU A 579 -19.97 -12.23 -51.81
N VAL A 580 -20.31 -11.51 -50.75
CA VAL A 580 -21.16 -10.32 -50.79
C VAL A 580 -20.40 -9.13 -50.20
N PHE A 581 -20.39 -8.01 -50.92
CA PHE A 581 -19.89 -6.73 -50.45
C PHE A 581 -21.06 -5.93 -49.86
N LYS A 582 -21.04 -5.75 -48.54
CA LYS A 582 -22.12 -5.07 -47.80
C LYS A 582 -21.92 -3.56 -47.75
N GLN A 583 -20.69 -3.12 -47.49
CA GLN A 583 -20.37 -1.70 -47.37
C GLN A 583 -18.93 -1.40 -47.79
N ALA A 584 -18.72 -0.29 -48.47
CA ALA A 584 -17.39 0.19 -48.84
C ALA A 584 -16.59 0.62 -47.60
N LEU A 585 -15.28 0.36 -47.61
CA LEU A 585 -14.35 0.84 -46.59
C LEU A 585 -13.59 2.07 -47.12
N LEU A 586 -13.82 3.23 -46.49
CA LEU A 586 -13.13 4.48 -46.81
C LEU A 586 -11.84 4.57 -46.02
N LEU A 587 -10.70 4.63 -46.71
CA LEU A 587 -9.38 4.69 -46.09
C LEU A 587 -8.96 6.14 -45.86
N GLN A 588 -8.73 6.49 -44.60
CA GLN A 588 -8.30 7.82 -44.20
C GLN A 588 -6.77 7.97 -44.28
N GLU A 589 -6.30 9.21 -44.37
CA GLU A 589 -4.87 9.55 -44.45
C GLU A 589 -4.20 9.66 -43.08
N GLU A 590 -4.91 10.19 -42.08
CA GLU A 590 -4.34 10.54 -40.77
C GLU A 590 -4.31 9.35 -39.80
N PHE A 591 -5.27 8.42 -39.91
CA PHE A 591 -5.41 7.29 -38.99
C PHE A 591 -5.54 5.96 -39.74
N PRO A 592 -4.66 4.97 -39.50
CA PRO A 592 -4.86 3.63 -40.02
C PRO A 592 -6.07 2.97 -39.34
N GLN A 593 -6.89 2.30 -40.13
CA GLN A 593 -8.07 1.57 -39.66
C GLN A 593 -7.72 0.10 -39.42
N THR A 594 -8.17 -0.44 -38.30
CA THR A 594 -8.09 -1.87 -38.01
C THR A 594 -9.10 -2.61 -38.88
N VAL A 595 -8.61 -3.56 -39.69
CA VAL A 595 -9.43 -4.47 -40.49
C VAL A 595 -9.25 -5.89 -39.96
N VAL A 596 -10.38 -6.50 -39.61
CA VAL A 596 -10.46 -7.82 -38.97
C VAL A 596 -11.08 -8.81 -39.96
N VAL A 597 -10.41 -9.94 -40.17
CA VAL A 597 -10.93 -11.08 -40.95
C VAL A 597 -11.23 -12.22 -39.99
N GLU A 598 -12.51 -12.49 -39.79
CA GLU A 598 -13.02 -13.59 -38.99
C GLU A 598 -13.28 -14.81 -39.89
N LEU A 599 -12.85 -16.00 -39.47
CA LEU A 599 -13.16 -17.27 -40.13
C LEU A 599 -13.71 -18.29 -39.13
N ASN A 600 -14.90 -18.79 -39.44
CA ASN A 600 -15.59 -19.80 -38.64
C ASN A 600 -15.52 -21.16 -39.33
N PRO A 601 -14.94 -22.19 -38.68
CA PRO A 601 -14.88 -23.53 -39.25
C PRO A 601 -16.25 -24.16 -39.42
N GLU A 602 -16.53 -24.69 -40.61
CA GLU A 602 -17.75 -25.46 -40.92
C GLU A 602 -17.40 -26.84 -41.52
N ALA A 603 -18.39 -27.74 -41.58
CA ALA A 603 -18.20 -29.13 -42.01
C ALA A 603 -17.55 -29.29 -43.40
N LYS A 604 -17.74 -28.32 -44.30
CA LYS A 604 -17.24 -28.36 -45.70
C LYS A 604 -16.18 -27.29 -46.01
N GLY A 605 -15.77 -26.48 -45.03
CA GLY A 605 -14.93 -25.31 -45.30
C GLY A 605 -14.89 -24.27 -44.18
N LEU A 606 -14.87 -22.99 -44.56
CA LEU A 606 -14.86 -21.85 -43.65
C LEU A 606 -15.92 -20.84 -44.09
N VAL A 607 -16.61 -20.21 -43.14
CA VAL A 607 -17.38 -18.97 -43.39
C VAL A 607 -16.49 -17.81 -42.97
N PHE A 608 -16.37 -16.79 -43.82
CA PHE A 608 -15.59 -15.59 -43.48
C PHE A 608 -16.44 -14.34 -43.43
N ALA A 609 -16.05 -13.42 -42.55
CA ALA A 609 -16.57 -12.07 -42.46
C ALA A 609 -15.40 -11.09 -42.26
N ILE A 610 -15.47 -9.93 -42.92
CA ILE A 610 -14.43 -8.90 -42.88
C ILE A 610 -15.03 -7.61 -42.32
N TYR A 611 -14.49 -7.15 -41.20
CA TYR A 611 -14.94 -5.98 -40.47
C TYR A 611 -13.88 -4.88 -40.45
N SER A 612 -14.30 -3.65 -40.19
CA SER A 612 -13.40 -2.58 -39.75
C SER A 612 -13.87 -1.99 -38.44
N GLN A 613 -12.92 -1.48 -37.66
CA GLN A 613 -13.21 -0.67 -36.48
C GLN A 613 -13.15 0.81 -36.89
N LEU A 614 -14.27 1.52 -36.73
CA LEU A 614 -14.34 2.96 -37.02
C LEU A 614 -13.51 3.72 -35.98
N ALA A 615 -12.43 4.37 -36.40
CA ALA A 615 -11.71 5.30 -35.53
C ALA A 615 -12.59 6.56 -35.32
N ARG A 616 -13.31 6.61 -34.21
CA ARG A 616 -13.78 7.87 -33.60
C ARG A 616 -13.08 8.02 -32.26
N GLU A 617 -12.98 9.28 -31.82
CA GLU A 617 -12.24 9.79 -30.67
C GLU A 617 -12.23 8.84 -29.46
N GLU A 618 -11.13 8.89 -28.70
CA GLU A 618 -10.67 7.99 -27.63
C GLU A 618 -11.63 7.79 -26.42
N THR A 619 -12.93 8.04 -26.56
CA THR A 619 -13.88 8.15 -25.46
C THR A 619 -14.94 7.05 -25.41
N GLU A 620 -14.97 6.08 -26.33
CA GLU A 620 -15.90 4.94 -26.27
C GLU A 620 -15.16 3.58 -26.31
N ASP A 621 -15.23 2.82 -25.21
CA ASP A 621 -14.61 1.48 -25.06
C ASP A 621 -15.20 0.40 -26.00
N HIS A 622 -16.26 0.70 -26.74
CA HIS A 622 -16.95 -0.23 -27.65
C HIS A 622 -17.34 0.43 -28.98
N LEU A 623 -16.35 0.74 -29.81
CA LEU A 623 -16.61 1.16 -31.19
C LEU A 623 -17.28 0.02 -31.98
N PRO A 624 -18.42 0.24 -32.65
CA PRO A 624 -19.10 -0.81 -33.40
C PRO A 624 -18.26 -1.29 -34.59
N LEU A 625 -18.14 -2.62 -34.74
CA LEU A 625 -17.51 -3.23 -35.90
C LEU A 625 -18.42 -3.11 -37.12
N GLN A 626 -17.88 -2.58 -38.22
CA GLN A 626 -18.60 -2.41 -39.47
C GLN A 626 -18.28 -3.57 -40.42
N LEU A 627 -19.31 -4.34 -40.81
CA LEU A 627 -19.16 -5.47 -41.72
C LEU A 627 -19.09 -5.00 -43.19
N HIS A 628 -17.98 -5.32 -43.87
CA HIS A 628 -17.73 -4.92 -45.25
C HIS A 628 -17.96 -6.04 -46.26
N ALA A 629 -17.48 -7.25 -45.96
CA ALA A 629 -17.59 -8.39 -46.88
C ALA A 629 -17.81 -9.69 -46.11
N SER A 630 -18.54 -10.64 -46.70
CA SER A 630 -18.74 -11.98 -46.14
C SER A 630 -18.92 -13.01 -47.23
N GLY A 631 -18.56 -14.27 -46.98
CA GLY A 631 -18.75 -15.37 -47.92
C GLY A 631 -18.28 -16.71 -47.37
N GLN A 632 -18.12 -17.69 -48.25
CA GLN A 632 -17.73 -19.05 -47.90
C GLN A 632 -16.47 -19.49 -48.65
N ILE A 633 -15.66 -20.33 -48.01
CA ILE A 633 -14.45 -20.96 -48.58
C ILE A 633 -14.65 -22.47 -48.54
N HIS A 634 -14.80 -23.11 -49.70
CA HIS A 634 -14.97 -24.55 -49.79
C HIS A 634 -13.77 -25.22 -50.44
N ARG A 635 -13.30 -26.32 -49.85
CA ARG A 635 -12.27 -27.15 -50.51
C ARG A 635 -12.85 -27.79 -51.77
N ILE A 636 -12.09 -27.76 -52.85
CA ILE A 636 -12.47 -28.39 -54.13
C ILE A 636 -11.31 -29.22 -54.68
N GLN A 637 -11.65 -30.18 -55.53
CA GLN A 637 -10.70 -30.74 -56.49
C GLN A 637 -10.86 -29.94 -57.78
N ALA A 638 -10.05 -28.90 -57.95
CA ALA A 638 -10.12 -28.05 -59.14
C ALA A 638 -9.66 -28.83 -60.37
N VAL A 639 -10.53 -28.96 -61.37
CA VAL A 639 -10.16 -29.49 -62.69
C VAL A 639 -9.72 -28.32 -63.54
N GLN A 640 -8.48 -28.35 -64.05
CA GLN A 640 -7.93 -27.32 -64.92
C GLN A 640 -8.80 -27.20 -66.20
N PRO A 641 -9.35 -26.02 -66.51
CA PRO A 641 -10.12 -25.83 -67.74
C PRO A 641 -9.25 -25.95 -69.00
N ALA A 642 -9.86 -26.32 -70.13
CA ALA A 642 -9.16 -26.33 -71.42
C ALA A 642 -8.67 -24.91 -71.78
N PRO A 643 -7.47 -24.78 -72.38
CA PRO A 643 -6.96 -23.49 -72.82
C PRO A 643 -7.83 -22.89 -73.93
N LEU A 644 -7.90 -21.56 -73.99
CA LEU A 644 -8.60 -20.80 -75.02
C LEU A 644 -7.59 -20.25 -76.03
N GLU A 645 -7.86 -20.43 -77.33
CA GLU A 645 -7.04 -19.88 -78.42
C GLU A 645 -7.16 -18.35 -78.47
N LEU A 646 -6.23 -17.62 -77.83
CA LEU A 646 -6.28 -16.15 -77.70
C LEU A 646 -6.38 -15.42 -79.04
N GLN A 647 -5.68 -15.87 -80.07
CA GLN A 647 -5.72 -15.26 -81.40
C GLN A 647 -7.12 -15.39 -82.03
N GLN A 648 -7.79 -16.54 -81.85
CA GLN A 648 -9.15 -16.75 -82.32
C GLN A 648 -10.15 -15.93 -81.50
N LEU A 649 -9.93 -15.80 -80.19
CA LEU A 649 -10.77 -15.00 -79.31
C LEU A 649 -10.66 -13.51 -79.65
N GLN A 650 -9.45 -13.00 -79.85
CA GLN A 650 -9.18 -11.62 -80.23
C GLN A 650 -9.78 -11.26 -81.59
N ALA A 651 -9.76 -12.20 -82.56
CA ALA A 651 -10.37 -12.00 -83.89
C ALA A 651 -11.91 -11.85 -83.87
N GLN A 652 -12.58 -12.16 -82.75
CA GLN A 652 -14.03 -11.99 -82.60
C GLN A 652 -14.44 -10.53 -82.34
N PHE A 653 -13.49 -9.66 -82.01
CA PHE A 653 -13.75 -8.27 -81.66
C PHE A 653 -13.38 -7.35 -82.82
N GLN A 654 -14.32 -6.47 -83.21
CA GLN A 654 -14.12 -5.52 -84.32
C GLN A 654 -13.57 -4.18 -83.84
N GLU A 655 -13.83 -3.83 -82.58
CA GLU A 655 -13.39 -2.58 -81.97
C GLU A 655 -12.22 -2.84 -81.02
N HIS A 656 -11.20 -1.99 -81.07
CA HIS A 656 -10.04 -2.02 -80.18
C HIS A 656 -9.69 -0.61 -79.72
N ALA A 657 -9.23 -0.48 -78.49
CA ALA A 657 -8.79 0.79 -77.91
C ALA A 657 -7.51 0.59 -77.08
N SER A 658 -6.75 1.67 -76.95
CA SER A 658 -5.60 1.68 -76.05
C SER A 658 -6.07 1.71 -74.58
N GLY A 659 -5.26 1.18 -73.66
CA GLY A 659 -5.52 1.30 -72.23
C GLY A 659 -5.65 2.75 -71.76
N GLN A 660 -4.87 3.67 -72.35
CA GLN A 660 -4.96 5.09 -72.03
C GLN A 660 -6.32 5.68 -72.39
N ASP A 661 -6.88 5.32 -73.55
CA ASP A 661 -8.20 5.81 -73.96
C ASP A 661 -9.32 5.15 -73.16
N PHE A 662 -9.14 3.88 -72.76
CA PHE A 662 -10.01 3.22 -71.82
C PHE A 662 -10.09 3.95 -70.47
N TYR A 663 -8.96 4.33 -69.88
CA TYR A 663 -8.96 5.07 -68.61
C TYR A 663 -9.45 6.52 -68.73
N LYS A 664 -9.25 7.19 -69.87
CA LYS A 664 -9.88 8.50 -70.16
C LYS A 664 -11.42 8.44 -70.21
N SER A 665 -12.00 7.26 -70.46
CA SER A 665 -13.45 7.07 -70.49
C SER A 665 -14.12 7.07 -69.11
N PHE A 666 -13.34 6.99 -68.04
CA PHE A 666 -13.85 7.13 -66.67
C PHE A 666 -13.95 8.62 -66.31
N SER A 667 -15.08 9.03 -65.76
CA SER A 667 -15.21 10.40 -65.26
C SER A 667 -14.44 10.54 -63.95
N LYS A 668 -13.54 11.54 -63.90
CA LYS A 668 -12.79 11.92 -62.68
C LYS A 668 -13.70 12.27 -61.50
N GLU A 669 -14.95 12.67 -61.78
CA GLU A 669 -15.95 12.97 -60.75
C GLU A 669 -16.61 11.70 -60.19
N SER A 670 -16.39 10.53 -60.80
CA SER A 670 -17.01 9.24 -60.42
C SER A 670 -16.02 8.19 -59.94
N ILE A 671 -15.10 7.72 -60.80
CA ILE A 671 -14.04 6.78 -60.46
C ILE A 671 -12.75 7.31 -61.07
N GLU A 672 -11.73 7.49 -60.24
CA GLU A 672 -10.41 7.91 -60.66
C GLU A 672 -9.40 6.83 -60.26
N TYR A 673 -8.95 6.07 -61.26
CA TYR A 673 -7.85 5.13 -61.08
C TYR A 673 -6.52 5.87 -61.24
N GLY A 674 -5.72 5.90 -60.18
CA GLY A 674 -4.34 6.37 -60.20
C GLY A 674 -3.39 5.37 -60.90
N PRO A 675 -2.11 5.73 -61.05
CA PRO A 675 -1.15 4.95 -61.85
C PRO A 675 -1.05 3.46 -61.47
N ALA A 676 -1.22 3.12 -60.19
CA ALA A 676 -1.16 1.73 -59.75
C ALA A 676 -2.36 0.88 -60.23
N PHE A 677 -3.55 1.46 -60.43
CA PHE A 677 -4.75 0.74 -60.88
C PHE A 677 -4.98 0.82 -62.40
N GLN A 678 -4.12 1.54 -63.13
CA GLN A 678 -4.14 1.63 -64.59
C GLN A 678 -3.36 0.48 -65.27
N ALA A 679 -3.80 -0.76 -65.05
CA ALA A 679 -3.08 -1.95 -65.51
C ALA A 679 -3.48 -2.45 -66.91
N VAL A 680 -4.62 -2.01 -67.46
CA VAL A 680 -5.06 -2.37 -68.82
C VAL A 680 -4.14 -1.72 -69.87
N GLN A 681 -3.56 -2.53 -70.75
CA GLN A 681 -2.67 -2.09 -71.82
C GLN A 681 -3.42 -1.88 -73.14
N GLN A 682 -4.24 -2.88 -73.51
CA GLN A 682 -5.04 -2.90 -74.73
C GLN A 682 -6.38 -3.55 -74.40
N ILE A 683 -7.44 -3.09 -75.06
CA ILE A 683 -8.79 -3.63 -74.87
C ILE A 683 -9.49 -3.81 -76.22
N TRP A 684 -10.14 -4.95 -76.37
CA TRP A 684 -10.98 -5.32 -77.50
C TRP A 684 -12.42 -5.45 -77.00
N LEU A 685 -13.35 -4.79 -77.67
CA LEU A 685 -14.72 -4.63 -77.20
C LEU A 685 -15.75 -5.03 -78.25
N SER A 686 -16.86 -5.57 -77.76
CA SER A 686 -18.03 -5.97 -78.53
C SER A 686 -19.26 -6.04 -77.62
N LYS A 687 -20.46 -6.18 -78.20
CA LYS A 687 -21.70 -6.18 -77.41
C LYS A 687 -21.73 -7.33 -76.41
N GLY A 688 -21.66 -6.98 -75.12
CA GLY A 688 -21.73 -7.94 -74.02
C GLY A 688 -20.45 -8.72 -73.73
N LYS A 689 -19.36 -8.47 -74.47
CA LYS A 689 -18.08 -9.15 -74.27
C LYS A 689 -16.92 -8.19 -74.43
N ALA A 690 -15.88 -8.38 -73.63
CA ALA A 690 -14.63 -7.64 -73.78
C ALA A 690 -13.43 -8.54 -73.48
N LEU A 691 -12.32 -8.28 -74.14
CA LEU A 691 -11.04 -8.92 -73.89
C LEU A 691 -10.02 -7.82 -73.61
N ALA A 692 -9.18 -7.97 -72.60
CA ALA A 692 -8.13 -7.01 -72.33
C ALA A 692 -6.79 -7.67 -72.02
N GLN A 693 -5.73 -7.07 -72.52
CA GLN A 693 -4.36 -7.36 -72.09
C GLN A 693 -4.06 -6.49 -70.88
N ILE A 694 -3.67 -7.13 -69.77
CA ILE A 694 -3.49 -6.49 -68.47
C ILE A 694 -2.08 -6.78 -67.98
N GLN A 695 -1.37 -5.74 -67.57
CA GLN A 695 -0.01 -5.86 -67.06
C GLN A 695 0.09 -5.20 -65.68
N LEU A 696 0.57 -5.95 -64.70
CA LEU A 696 0.84 -5.41 -63.37
C LEU A 696 1.92 -4.31 -63.46
N PRO A 697 1.65 -3.07 -63.00
CA PRO A 697 2.60 -1.97 -63.07
C PRO A 697 3.95 -2.32 -62.43
N ILE A 698 5.04 -1.82 -63.00
CA ILE A 698 6.43 -2.12 -62.59
C ILE A 698 6.65 -1.89 -61.09
N SER A 699 6.03 -0.85 -60.53
CA SER A 699 6.11 -0.50 -59.10
C SER A 699 5.57 -1.58 -58.15
N LEU A 700 4.75 -2.52 -58.64
CA LEU A 700 4.09 -3.56 -57.85
C LEU A 700 4.60 -4.97 -58.15
N GLN A 701 5.43 -5.15 -59.19
CA GLN A 701 5.90 -6.47 -59.60
C GLN A 701 6.73 -7.16 -58.50
N SER A 702 7.49 -6.41 -57.70
CA SER A 702 8.26 -6.94 -56.57
C SER A 702 7.37 -7.48 -55.43
N GLN A 703 6.12 -7.02 -55.33
CA GLN A 703 5.17 -7.46 -54.30
C GLN A 703 4.24 -8.57 -54.81
N ARG A 704 4.33 -8.98 -56.08
CA ARG A 704 3.41 -9.95 -56.72
C ARG A 704 3.28 -11.25 -55.94
N GLU A 705 4.40 -11.81 -55.49
CA GLU A 705 4.45 -13.10 -54.79
C GLU A 705 3.82 -13.06 -53.39
N SER A 706 3.62 -11.86 -52.83
CA SER A 706 2.93 -11.70 -51.55
C SER A 706 1.44 -12.00 -51.66
N PHE A 707 0.85 -11.85 -52.85
CA PHE A 707 -0.59 -11.99 -53.09
C PHE A 707 -0.93 -13.27 -53.86
N ARG A 708 -2.15 -13.80 -53.68
CA ARG A 708 -2.67 -14.94 -54.45
C ARG A 708 -3.28 -14.49 -55.77
N LEU A 709 -4.13 -13.48 -55.70
CA LEU A 709 -4.57 -12.68 -56.82
C LEU A 709 -4.29 -11.23 -56.47
N HIS A 710 -3.27 -10.64 -57.11
CA HIS A 710 -2.93 -9.25 -56.82
C HIS A 710 -4.17 -8.35 -57.05
N PRO A 711 -4.62 -7.55 -56.05
CA PRO A 711 -5.87 -6.80 -56.13
C PRO A 711 -5.97 -5.90 -57.36
N VAL A 712 -4.88 -5.22 -57.74
CA VAL A 712 -4.77 -4.41 -58.96
C VAL A 712 -5.04 -5.22 -60.23
N THR A 713 -4.41 -6.39 -60.39
CA THR A 713 -4.59 -7.21 -61.60
C THR A 713 -6.02 -7.73 -61.69
N LEU A 714 -6.58 -8.19 -60.56
CA LEU A 714 -7.95 -8.66 -60.51
C LEU A 714 -8.95 -7.53 -60.77
N ASP A 715 -8.70 -6.34 -60.21
CA ASP A 715 -9.56 -5.18 -60.40
C ASP A 715 -9.53 -4.70 -61.84
N ALA A 716 -8.35 -4.70 -62.47
CA ALA A 716 -8.23 -4.43 -63.90
C ALA A 716 -9.03 -5.42 -64.75
N CYS A 717 -9.09 -6.71 -64.40
CA CYS A 717 -9.99 -7.66 -65.07
C CYS A 717 -11.47 -7.30 -64.87
N TRP A 718 -11.84 -6.72 -63.73
CA TRP A 718 -13.22 -6.29 -63.44
C TRP A 718 -13.57 -4.98 -64.14
N GLN A 719 -12.63 -4.03 -64.23
CA GLN A 719 -12.77 -2.76 -64.96
C GLN A 719 -13.22 -2.99 -66.41
N VAL A 720 -12.73 -4.06 -67.04
CA VAL A 720 -13.04 -4.46 -68.43
C VAL A 720 -14.54 -4.66 -68.68
N ILE A 721 -15.34 -4.94 -67.64
CA ILE A 721 -16.81 -4.99 -67.75
C ILE A 721 -17.38 -3.70 -68.34
N ARG A 722 -16.80 -2.54 -68.00
CA ARG A 722 -17.23 -1.25 -68.55
C ARG A 722 -17.17 -1.20 -70.07
N ALA A 723 -16.16 -1.81 -70.68
CA ALA A 723 -16.01 -1.86 -72.14
C ALA A 723 -16.99 -2.83 -72.81
N ALA A 724 -17.52 -3.82 -72.08
CA ALA A 724 -18.54 -4.74 -72.58
C ALA A 724 -19.95 -4.14 -72.57
N ILE A 725 -20.16 -3.02 -71.85
CA ILE A 725 -21.42 -2.26 -71.81
C ILE A 725 -21.47 -1.34 -73.04
N HIS A 726 -22.43 -1.53 -73.95
CA HIS A 726 -22.51 -0.74 -75.21
C HIS A 726 -23.36 0.53 -75.14
N THR A 727 -24.08 0.77 -74.03
CA THR A 727 -25.02 1.90 -73.90
C THR A 727 -24.34 3.09 -73.23
N GLN A 728 -24.18 4.22 -73.95
CA GLN A 728 -23.49 5.41 -73.43
C GLN A 728 -24.12 5.97 -72.13
N GLU A 729 -25.45 5.94 -72.00
CA GLU A 729 -26.16 6.37 -70.78
C GLU A 729 -25.82 5.54 -69.54
N ILE A 730 -25.53 4.25 -69.72
CA ILE A 730 -25.17 3.33 -68.63
C ILE A 730 -23.66 3.42 -68.35
N GLN A 731 -22.84 3.68 -69.38
CA GLN A 731 -21.42 3.95 -69.21
C GLN A 731 -21.17 5.21 -68.37
N SER A 732 -22.04 6.23 -68.40
CA SER A 732 -21.91 7.40 -67.53
C SER A 732 -22.22 7.14 -66.05
N GLU A 733 -22.83 6.01 -65.72
CA GLU A 733 -23.18 5.63 -64.35
C GLU A 733 -22.04 4.92 -63.63
N THR A 734 -22.05 4.99 -62.30
CA THR A 734 -21.03 4.37 -61.45
C THR A 734 -21.55 3.03 -60.90
N PHE A 735 -20.83 1.96 -61.22
CA PHE A 735 -21.13 0.61 -60.75
C PHE A 735 -19.98 0.09 -59.89
N LEU A 736 -20.30 -0.47 -58.72
CA LEU A 736 -19.34 -1.10 -57.83
C LEU A 736 -19.67 -2.60 -57.65
N PRO A 737 -18.67 -3.44 -57.35
CA PRO A 737 -18.89 -4.84 -57.00
C PRO A 737 -19.85 -5.00 -55.82
N PHE A 738 -20.86 -5.86 -55.96
CA PHE A 738 -21.86 -6.16 -54.94
C PHE A 738 -21.82 -7.62 -54.50
N ALA A 739 -21.67 -8.56 -55.44
CA ALA A 739 -21.54 -9.97 -55.09
C ALA A 739 -20.72 -10.75 -56.13
N VAL A 740 -20.13 -11.86 -55.72
CA VAL A 740 -19.47 -12.87 -56.58
C VAL A 740 -20.00 -14.23 -56.18
N ASN A 741 -20.66 -14.92 -57.12
CA ASN A 741 -21.21 -16.25 -56.84
C ASN A 741 -20.10 -17.27 -56.61
N GLN A 742 -19.09 -17.27 -57.48
CA GLN A 742 -17.99 -18.21 -57.39
C GLN A 742 -16.68 -17.62 -57.92
N LEU A 743 -15.58 -17.83 -57.21
CA LEU A 743 -14.24 -17.52 -57.69
C LEU A 743 -13.30 -18.70 -57.42
N ILE A 744 -12.71 -19.21 -58.50
CA ILE A 744 -11.71 -20.29 -58.45
C ILE A 744 -10.40 -19.75 -59.01
N ARG A 745 -9.32 -19.97 -58.26
CA ARG A 745 -7.95 -19.81 -58.74
C ARG A 745 -7.38 -21.19 -59.06
N PHE A 746 -6.90 -21.38 -60.28
CA PHE A 746 -6.22 -22.59 -60.71
C PHE A 746 -4.69 -22.45 -60.57
N GLN A 747 -4.15 -21.27 -60.90
CA GLN A 747 -2.72 -20.99 -60.89
C GLN A 747 -2.42 -19.55 -60.41
N SER A 748 -1.16 -19.26 -60.09
CA SER A 748 -0.70 -17.90 -59.79
C SER A 748 -0.75 -17.00 -61.02
N LEU A 749 -1.08 -15.73 -60.85
CA LEU A 749 -1.12 -14.79 -61.97
C LEU A 749 0.31 -14.34 -62.37
N PRO A 750 0.69 -14.46 -63.65
CA PRO A 750 1.86 -13.81 -64.22
C PRO A 750 1.81 -12.28 -64.12
N VAL A 751 2.92 -11.61 -64.44
CA VAL A 751 2.96 -10.13 -64.53
C VAL A 751 2.00 -9.62 -65.61
N GLU A 752 1.88 -10.37 -66.71
CA GLU A 752 0.95 -10.10 -67.80
C GLU A 752 -0.11 -11.19 -67.86
N VAL A 753 -1.37 -10.79 -67.97
CA VAL A 753 -2.55 -11.66 -68.09
C VAL A 753 -3.54 -11.11 -69.11
N TRP A 754 -4.46 -11.96 -69.53
CA TRP A 754 -5.57 -11.59 -70.40
C TRP A 754 -6.90 -11.78 -69.67
N GLY A 755 -7.70 -10.72 -69.57
CA GLY A 755 -9.03 -10.77 -68.96
C GLY A 755 -10.12 -10.85 -70.03
N TYR A 756 -10.84 -11.97 -70.11
CA TYR A 756 -12.01 -12.15 -70.96
C TYR A 756 -13.29 -12.04 -70.14
N VAL A 757 -14.16 -11.11 -70.50
CA VAL A 757 -15.41 -10.77 -69.81
C VAL A 757 -16.60 -11.11 -70.71
N GLN A 758 -17.64 -11.72 -70.12
CA GLN A 758 -18.92 -11.97 -70.77
C GLN A 758 -20.09 -11.60 -69.84
N ILE A 759 -20.98 -10.72 -70.28
CA ILE A 759 -22.18 -10.32 -69.53
C ILE A 759 -23.29 -11.36 -69.75
N ARG A 760 -23.89 -11.91 -68.69
CA ARG A 760 -24.85 -13.05 -68.76
C ARG A 760 -26.19 -12.71 -69.44
N ALA A 761 -26.57 -11.43 -69.52
CA ALA A 761 -27.81 -10.96 -70.14
C ALA A 761 -27.57 -9.66 -70.94
N ALA A 762 -26.62 -9.69 -71.87
CA ALA A 762 -26.16 -8.50 -72.61
C ALA A 762 -27.24 -7.83 -73.49
N GLU A 763 -28.30 -8.55 -73.86
CA GLU A 763 -29.37 -8.06 -74.73
C GLU A 763 -30.45 -7.24 -73.97
N ASP A 764 -30.54 -7.40 -72.65
CA ASP A 764 -31.62 -6.84 -71.81
C ASP A 764 -31.17 -5.66 -70.91
N ILE A 765 -29.95 -5.12 -71.12
CA ILE A 765 -29.43 -4.04 -70.27
C ILE A 765 -30.18 -2.73 -70.55
N THR A 766 -31.12 -2.38 -69.68
CA THR A 766 -31.93 -1.16 -69.77
C THR A 766 -31.37 -0.04 -68.89
N PRO A 767 -31.60 1.26 -69.22
CA PRO A 767 -31.14 2.39 -68.39
C PRO A 767 -31.70 2.40 -66.95
N GLN A 768 -32.82 1.72 -66.68
CA GLN A 768 -33.40 1.61 -65.33
C GLN A 768 -32.76 0.48 -64.48
N GLN A 769 -31.90 -0.35 -65.07
CA GLN A 769 -31.37 -1.53 -64.40
C GLN A 769 -30.37 -1.16 -63.31
N GLN A 770 -30.54 -1.76 -62.13
CA GLN A 770 -29.75 -1.47 -60.94
C GLN A 770 -28.50 -2.36 -60.80
N THR A 771 -28.44 -3.49 -61.52
CA THR A 771 -27.37 -4.48 -61.40
C THR A 771 -26.95 -5.07 -62.75
N ILE A 772 -25.65 -5.38 -62.89
CA ILE A 772 -25.05 -6.02 -64.07
C ILE A 772 -24.28 -7.24 -63.61
N THR A 773 -24.51 -8.41 -64.21
CA THR A 773 -23.81 -9.65 -63.84
C THR A 773 -22.93 -10.15 -64.99
N ALA A 774 -21.66 -10.40 -64.71
CA ALA A 774 -20.67 -10.84 -65.68
C ALA A 774 -19.85 -12.03 -65.18
N ASP A 775 -19.36 -12.83 -66.13
CA ASP A 775 -18.35 -13.86 -65.91
C ASP A 775 -17.01 -13.38 -66.46
N ILE A 776 -15.93 -13.70 -65.76
CA ILE A 776 -14.58 -13.29 -66.10
C ILE A 776 -13.68 -14.53 -66.10
N THR A 777 -12.99 -14.75 -67.21
CA THR A 777 -11.93 -15.76 -67.33
C THR A 777 -10.58 -15.04 -67.46
N ILE A 778 -9.63 -15.37 -66.59
CA ILE A 778 -8.28 -14.81 -66.59
C ILE A 778 -7.33 -15.84 -67.21
N LEU A 779 -6.59 -15.44 -68.24
CA LEU A 779 -5.74 -16.29 -69.06
C LEU A 779 -4.28 -15.81 -69.01
N ASP A 780 -3.33 -16.71 -69.28
CA ASP A 780 -1.94 -16.33 -69.61
C ASP A 780 -1.76 -16.08 -71.12
N ALA A 781 -0.55 -15.71 -71.54
CA ALA A 781 -0.23 -15.46 -72.96
C ALA A 781 -0.33 -16.71 -73.87
N SER A 782 -0.41 -17.92 -73.30
CA SER A 782 -0.63 -19.17 -74.04
C SER A 782 -2.12 -19.52 -74.17
N GLY A 783 -3.00 -18.79 -73.47
CA GLY A 783 -4.43 -19.07 -73.41
C GLY A 783 -4.84 -20.02 -72.28
N GLN A 784 -3.94 -20.35 -71.36
CA GLN A 784 -4.26 -21.21 -70.22
C GLN A 784 -5.10 -20.46 -69.19
N VAL A 785 -6.17 -21.09 -68.67
CA VAL A 785 -7.04 -20.50 -67.64
C VAL A 785 -6.36 -20.49 -66.27
N LEU A 786 -6.11 -19.29 -65.75
CA LEU A 786 -5.45 -19.07 -64.46
C LEU A 786 -6.45 -18.92 -63.31
N ALA A 787 -7.57 -18.23 -63.57
CA ALA A 787 -8.66 -18.03 -62.62
C ALA A 787 -9.98 -17.77 -63.34
N GLN A 788 -11.09 -18.09 -62.67
CA GLN A 788 -12.45 -17.82 -63.13
C GLN A 788 -13.25 -17.13 -62.04
N VAL A 789 -13.97 -16.08 -62.43
CA VAL A 789 -14.94 -15.37 -61.61
C VAL A 789 -16.29 -15.55 -62.27
N GLU A 790 -17.21 -16.24 -61.61
CA GLU A 790 -18.55 -16.48 -62.10
C GLU A 790 -19.56 -15.64 -61.32
N GLY A 791 -20.45 -14.99 -62.04
CA GLY A 791 -21.56 -14.23 -61.47
C GLY A 791 -21.11 -13.01 -60.67
N LEU A 792 -20.06 -12.30 -61.12
CA LEU A 792 -19.70 -11.00 -60.55
C LEU A 792 -20.84 -10.02 -60.85
N THR A 793 -21.57 -9.64 -59.82
CA THR A 793 -22.67 -8.69 -59.87
C THR A 793 -22.18 -7.32 -59.43
N LEU A 794 -22.27 -6.34 -60.34
CA LEU A 794 -22.06 -4.93 -60.06
C LEU A 794 -23.40 -4.26 -59.78
N LYS A 795 -23.43 -3.31 -58.84
CA LYS A 795 -24.62 -2.53 -58.48
C LYS A 795 -24.37 -1.04 -58.72
N ARG A 796 -25.38 -0.36 -59.25
CA ARG A 796 -25.36 1.11 -59.44
C ARG A 796 -25.34 1.80 -58.09
N ILE A 797 -24.50 2.82 -57.94
CA ILE A 797 -24.34 3.58 -56.69
C ILE A 797 -24.46 5.08 -56.98
N ASN A 798 -25.08 5.82 -56.07
CA ASN A 798 -25.05 7.29 -56.01
C ASN A 798 -24.22 7.72 -54.79
N PRO A 799 -23.47 8.84 -54.83
CA PRO A 799 -22.73 9.37 -53.68
C PRO A 799 -23.55 9.45 -52.38
N ALA A 800 -24.85 9.80 -52.45
CA ALA A 800 -25.70 9.85 -51.25
C ALA A 800 -25.85 8.49 -50.55
N THR A 801 -25.84 7.38 -51.30
CA THR A 801 -25.91 6.00 -50.80
C THR A 801 -24.54 5.41 -50.44
N LEU A 802 -23.46 5.91 -51.04
CA LEU A 802 -22.10 5.47 -50.71
C LEU A 802 -21.58 6.12 -49.41
N PHE A 803 -22.00 7.37 -49.17
CA PHE A 803 -21.57 8.20 -48.05
C PHE A 803 -22.65 8.42 -46.98
N SER A 804 -23.75 7.66 -47.00
CA SER A 804 -24.77 7.70 -45.94
C SER A 804 -24.27 7.05 -44.65
N SER A 805 -23.27 7.67 -44.02
CA SER A 805 -23.36 8.01 -42.62
C SER A 805 -24.12 9.35 -42.56
N GLU A 806 -24.98 9.54 -41.56
CA GLU A 806 -25.70 10.80 -41.40
C GLU A 806 -24.75 12.01 -41.49
N SER A 807 -25.21 13.02 -42.21
CA SER A 807 -24.48 14.19 -42.68
C SER A 807 -23.78 14.98 -41.56
N LEU A 808 -22.52 14.66 -41.27
CA LEU A 808 -21.63 15.33 -40.32
C LEU A 808 -21.42 16.83 -40.56
N TRP A 809 -21.52 17.32 -41.80
CA TRP A 809 -21.18 18.72 -42.09
C TRP A 809 -22.22 19.73 -41.56
N LYS A 810 -23.47 19.31 -41.33
CA LYS A 810 -24.47 20.17 -40.67
C LYS A 810 -24.12 20.44 -39.21
N ASP A 811 -23.35 19.54 -38.60
CA ASP A 811 -22.83 19.67 -37.23
C ASP A 811 -21.47 20.40 -37.19
N TRP A 812 -20.86 20.69 -38.36
CA TRP A 812 -19.58 21.41 -38.47
C TRP A 812 -19.74 22.91 -38.72
N LEU A 813 -20.98 23.39 -38.92
CA LEU A 813 -21.29 24.81 -39.00
C LEU A 813 -21.50 25.35 -37.58
N TYR A 814 -20.42 25.86 -37.00
CA TYR A 814 -20.47 26.50 -35.69
C TYR A 814 -20.88 27.96 -35.83
N ARG A 815 -21.93 28.36 -35.09
CA ARG A 815 -22.16 29.76 -34.73
C ARG A 815 -21.49 29.99 -33.39
N VAL A 816 -20.62 31.00 -33.28
CA VAL A 816 -20.13 31.46 -31.97
C VAL A 816 -21.32 31.95 -31.17
N GLU A 817 -21.76 31.12 -30.24
CA GLU A 817 -22.82 31.42 -29.30
C GLU A 817 -22.15 31.57 -27.94
N TRP A 818 -22.10 32.81 -27.45
CA TRP A 818 -21.63 33.09 -26.09
C TRP A 818 -22.66 32.53 -25.12
N ARG A 819 -22.38 31.32 -24.62
CA ARG A 819 -23.18 30.68 -23.58
C ARG A 819 -22.62 31.10 -22.23
N PRO A 820 -23.42 31.69 -21.34
CA PRO A 820 -22.99 31.94 -19.97
C PRO A 820 -22.54 30.61 -19.34
N GLN A 821 -21.25 30.51 -19.00
CA GLN A 821 -20.72 29.39 -18.22
C GLN A 821 -20.75 29.78 -16.74
N VAL A 822 -21.23 28.87 -15.91
CA VAL A 822 -21.17 29.07 -14.46
C VAL A 822 -19.73 29.08 -13.98
N HIS A 823 -19.43 30.00 -13.08
CA HIS A 823 -18.10 30.13 -12.51
C HIS A 823 -17.88 29.10 -11.40
N PHE A 824 -16.76 28.39 -11.41
CA PHE A 824 -16.29 27.48 -10.35
C PHE A 824 -14.96 27.98 -9.74
N SER A 825 -14.87 29.24 -9.27
CA SER A 825 -13.72 29.72 -8.48
C SER A 825 -13.38 28.84 -7.29
N SER A 826 -12.10 28.48 -7.19
CA SER A 826 -11.36 28.22 -5.96
C SER A 826 -10.83 29.56 -5.41
N GLY A 827 -10.95 29.81 -4.11
CA GLY A 827 -10.41 31.03 -3.50
C GLY A 827 -10.73 31.18 -2.01
N GLU A 828 -9.66 31.14 -1.21
CA GLU A 828 -9.39 31.47 0.22
C GLU A 828 -10.42 32.29 1.03
N THR A 829 -11.71 31.97 0.99
CA THR A 829 -12.74 32.63 1.84
C THR A 829 -13.56 31.60 2.63
N PRO A 830 -13.91 31.87 3.91
CA PRO A 830 -14.70 30.95 4.71
C PRO A 830 -16.13 30.86 4.18
N LEU A 831 -16.70 29.64 4.23
CA LEU A 831 -18.04 29.19 3.81
C LEU A 831 -18.73 30.05 2.74
N PRO A 832 -19.01 29.51 1.54
CA PRO A 832 -19.61 30.29 0.48
C PRO A 832 -20.91 30.96 0.94
N SER A 833 -20.99 32.28 0.85
CA SER A 833 -22.13 33.10 1.32
C SER A 833 -23.47 32.76 0.66
N PHE A 834 -23.46 31.88 -0.34
CA PHE A 834 -24.64 31.37 -1.03
C PHE A 834 -25.22 30.09 -0.41
N LEU A 835 -24.52 29.41 0.48
CA LEU A 835 -25.07 28.27 1.22
C LEU A 835 -25.81 28.78 2.48
N PRO A 836 -27.01 28.27 2.79
CA PRO A 836 -27.71 28.61 4.02
C PRO A 836 -26.97 28.08 5.26
N SER A 837 -27.16 28.73 6.41
CA SER A 837 -26.59 28.25 7.68
C SER A 837 -27.17 26.89 8.07
N LEU A 838 -26.39 26.10 8.81
CA LEU A 838 -26.84 24.80 9.34
C LEU A 838 -28.12 24.92 10.18
N GLU A 839 -28.26 25.99 10.97
CA GLU A 839 -29.49 26.27 11.73
C GLU A 839 -30.71 26.41 10.82
N ARG A 840 -30.55 27.08 9.67
CA ARG A 840 -31.63 27.26 8.69
C ARG A 840 -31.97 25.95 8.00
N ILE A 841 -30.97 25.14 7.62
CA ILE A 841 -31.20 23.80 7.07
C ILE A 841 -31.93 22.94 8.10
N ASN A 842 -31.47 22.91 9.35
CA ASN A 842 -32.08 22.16 10.45
C ASN A 842 -33.52 22.59 10.74
N SER A 843 -33.84 23.89 10.62
CA SER A 843 -35.21 24.37 10.84
C SER A 843 -36.22 23.88 9.78
N GLN A 844 -35.74 23.46 8.60
CA GLN A 844 -36.57 22.95 7.50
C GLN A 844 -36.75 21.43 7.56
N LEU A 845 -35.85 20.69 8.21
CA LEU A 845 -35.87 19.22 8.27
C LEU A 845 -37.10 18.60 8.96
N PRO A 846 -37.61 19.12 10.10
CA PRO A 846 -38.79 18.55 10.76
C PRO A 846 -40.05 18.51 9.89
N GLN A 847 -40.15 19.38 8.88
CA GLN A 847 -41.28 19.41 7.93
C GLN A 847 -41.13 18.38 6.80
N LEU A 848 -39.92 17.86 6.59
CA LEU A 848 -39.57 16.93 5.52
C LEU A 848 -39.59 15.47 6.00
N ILE A 849 -39.39 15.23 7.30
CA ILE A 849 -39.42 13.89 7.93
C ILE A 849 -40.77 13.15 7.72
N PRO A 850 -41.95 13.77 7.92
CA PRO A 850 -43.23 13.09 7.72
C PRO A 850 -43.51 12.67 6.27
N ALA A 851 -42.89 13.34 5.29
CA ALA A 851 -43.03 12.98 3.87
C ALA A 851 -42.21 11.73 3.51
N VAL A 852 -41.07 11.51 4.19
CA VAL A 852 -40.28 10.27 4.08
C VAL A 852 -41.02 9.11 4.76
N ASP A 853 -41.64 9.37 5.92
CA ASP A 853 -42.41 8.41 6.71
C ASP A 853 -43.70 7.95 5.98
N GLN A 854 -44.38 8.85 5.26
CA GLN A 854 -45.59 8.53 4.47
C GLN A 854 -45.30 7.85 3.13
N ALA A 855 -44.11 8.03 2.55
CA ALA A 855 -43.74 7.46 1.26
C ALA A 855 -43.38 5.96 1.33
N GLN A 856 -43.11 5.44 2.53
CA GLN A 856 -42.74 4.04 2.75
C GLN A 856 -43.81 3.33 3.57
N THR A 857 -44.79 2.75 2.87
CA THR A 857 -45.94 2.02 3.46
C THR A 857 -45.58 0.90 4.45
N ASP A 858 -44.33 0.41 4.44
CA ASP A 858 -43.86 -0.71 5.25
C ASP A 858 -42.86 -0.32 6.37
N PHE A 859 -42.60 0.97 6.61
CA PHE A 859 -41.60 1.44 7.59
C PHE A 859 -41.87 0.97 9.02
N ALA A 860 -43.13 1.00 9.46
CA ALA A 860 -43.53 0.52 10.78
C ALA A 860 -43.32 -1.00 10.94
N SER A 861 -43.58 -1.78 9.88
CA SER A 861 -43.32 -3.23 9.84
C SER A 861 -41.82 -3.52 9.86
N TYR A 862 -41.03 -2.72 9.15
CA TYR A 862 -39.57 -2.78 9.15
C TYR A 862 -38.98 -2.51 10.54
N LEU A 863 -39.44 -1.49 11.26
CA LEU A 863 -38.99 -1.23 12.65
C LEU A 863 -39.35 -2.38 13.61
N GLN A 864 -40.51 -3.02 13.42
CA GLN A 864 -40.86 -4.21 14.21
C GLN A 864 -39.92 -5.39 13.95
N ALA A 865 -39.43 -5.55 12.72
CA ALA A 865 -38.46 -6.60 12.39
C ALA A 865 -37.16 -6.45 13.22
N PHE A 866 -36.69 -5.23 13.47
CA PHE A 866 -35.47 -4.99 14.27
C PHE A 866 -35.59 -5.48 15.72
N LEU A 867 -36.75 -5.33 16.36
CA LEU A 867 -36.99 -5.87 17.71
C LEU A 867 -36.89 -7.41 17.74
N HIS A 868 -37.23 -8.08 16.64
CA HIS A 868 -37.08 -9.52 16.51
C HIS A 868 -35.66 -9.94 16.14
N LEU A 869 -34.98 -9.14 15.30
CA LEU A 869 -33.59 -9.35 14.93
C LEU A 869 -32.66 -9.20 16.15
N GLU A 870 -32.88 -8.23 17.03
CA GLU A 870 -32.12 -8.07 18.27
C GLU A 870 -32.14 -9.35 19.12
N LYS A 871 -33.33 -9.93 19.33
CA LYS A 871 -33.49 -11.20 20.06
C LYS A 871 -32.78 -12.36 19.38
N LEU A 872 -32.76 -12.37 18.05
CA LEU A 872 -32.09 -13.40 17.28
C LEU A 872 -30.56 -13.24 17.31
N CYS A 873 -30.05 -12.00 17.29
CA CYS A 873 -28.64 -11.69 17.46
C CYS A 873 -28.11 -12.24 18.80
N LEU A 874 -28.86 -12.10 19.89
CA LEU A 874 -28.49 -12.69 21.19
C LEU A 874 -28.30 -14.21 21.09
N SER A 875 -29.20 -14.89 20.37
CA SER A 875 -29.11 -16.34 20.17
C SER A 875 -27.87 -16.74 19.38
N PHE A 876 -27.51 -15.98 18.34
CA PHE A 876 -26.28 -16.20 17.57
C PHE A 876 -25.01 -15.86 18.36
N ILE A 877 -25.03 -14.85 19.23
CA ILE A 877 -23.92 -14.53 20.14
C ILE A 877 -23.66 -15.72 21.08
N LEU A 878 -24.71 -16.23 21.72
CA LEU A 878 -24.61 -17.41 22.59
C LEU A 878 -24.17 -18.66 21.83
N GLN A 879 -24.67 -18.85 20.60
CA GLN A 879 -24.22 -19.94 19.72
C GLN A 879 -22.74 -19.82 19.37
N ALA A 880 -22.24 -18.62 19.10
CA ALA A 880 -20.83 -18.38 18.80
C ALA A 880 -19.94 -18.70 20.00
N PHE A 881 -20.31 -18.28 21.21
CA PHE A 881 -19.59 -18.67 22.43
C PHE A 881 -19.59 -20.19 22.64
N ASN A 882 -20.73 -20.86 22.40
CA ASN A 882 -20.80 -22.33 22.46
C ASN A 882 -19.88 -23.01 21.43
N GLN A 883 -19.83 -22.51 20.19
CA GLN A 883 -18.92 -23.01 19.13
C GLN A 883 -17.45 -22.78 19.47
N LEU A 884 -17.15 -21.68 20.17
CA LEU A 884 -15.82 -21.41 20.71
C LEU A 884 -15.45 -22.32 21.89
N GLY A 885 -16.42 -23.05 22.43
CA GLY A 885 -16.24 -23.99 23.55
C GLY A 885 -16.53 -23.38 24.91
N TYR A 886 -17.26 -22.28 24.98
CA TYR A 886 -17.65 -21.62 26.23
C TYR A 886 -19.13 -21.75 26.52
N GLN A 887 -19.47 -22.20 27.72
CA GLN A 887 -20.83 -22.21 28.25
C GLN A 887 -20.89 -21.33 29.49
N PHE A 888 -21.96 -20.52 29.60
CA PHE A 888 -22.14 -19.60 30.72
C PHE A 888 -22.88 -20.30 31.87
N ASP A 889 -22.18 -20.53 32.97
CA ASP A 889 -22.78 -21.09 34.19
C ASP A 889 -23.29 -19.99 35.13
N THR A 890 -24.49 -20.18 35.67
CA THR A 890 -25.10 -19.18 36.56
C THR A 890 -24.27 -18.99 37.83
N GLY A 891 -23.97 -17.74 38.18
CA GLY A 891 -23.15 -17.37 39.34
C GLY A 891 -21.64 -17.35 39.05
N GLN A 892 -21.20 -17.75 37.86
CA GLN A 892 -19.81 -17.65 37.42
C GLN A 892 -19.39 -16.17 37.26
N THR A 893 -18.16 -15.87 37.63
CA THR A 893 -17.48 -14.61 37.27
C THR A 893 -16.42 -14.88 36.21
N LEU A 894 -16.30 -13.98 35.23
CA LEU A 894 -15.31 -14.07 34.17
C LEU A 894 -14.77 -12.69 33.80
N SER A 895 -13.48 -12.59 33.50
CA SER A 895 -12.90 -11.39 32.90
C SER A 895 -12.93 -11.52 31.38
N THR A 896 -13.09 -10.39 30.68
CA THR A 896 -13.06 -10.39 29.20
C THR A 896 -11.71 -10.90 28.69
N GLN A 897 -10.61 -10.52 29.35
CA GLN A 897 -9.26 -10.89 28.97
C GLN A 897 -9.03 -12.41 29.06
N SER A 898 -9.39 -13.01 30.20
CA SER A 898 -9.30 -14.46 30.38
C SER A 898 -10.15 -15.21 29.35
N LEU A 899 -11.34 -14.68 29.04
CA LEU A 899 -12.23 -15.27 28.05
C LEU A 899 -11.64 -15.25 26.63
N VAL A 900 -11.08 -14.12 26.18
CA VAL A 900 -10.53 -14.03 24.81
C VAL A 900 -9.29 -14.90 24.64
N GLU A 901 -8.46 -15.02 25.67
CA GLU A 901 -7.28 -15.90 25.70
C GLU A 901 -7.70 -17.38 25.65
N GLN A 902 -8.64 -17.79 26.52
CA GLN A 902 -9.14 -19.16 26.58
C GLN A 902 -9.77 -19.61 25.24
N LEU A 903 -10.51 -18.71 24.57
CA LEU A 903 -11.26 -19.04 23.35
C LEU A 903 -10.45 -18.88 22.07
N GLY A 904 -9.21 -18.40 22.15
CA GLY A 904 -8.34 -18.17 21.01
C GLY A 904 -8.88 -17.07 20.08
N VAL A 905 -9.48 -16.02 20.65
CA VAL A 905 -9.97 -14.88 19.88
C VAL A 905 -8.77 -14.01 19.47
N LEU A 906 -8.67 -13.68 18.18
CA LEU A 906 -7.55 -12.86 17.69
C LEU A 906 -7.53 -11.47 18.36
N PRO A 907 -6.34 -10.90 18.65
CA PRO A 907 -6.19 -9.59 19.30
C PRO A 907 -7.04 -8.47 18.70
N ARG A 908 -7.11 -8.41 17.36
CA ARG A 908 -7.92 -7.41 16.62
C ARG A 908 -9.42 -7.46 16.94
N TYR A 909 -9.93 -8.57 17.49
CA TYR A 909 -11.35 -8.77 17.82
C TYR A 909 -11.64 -8.73 19.33
N HIS A 910 -10.66 -8.43 20.19
CA HIS A 910 -10.88 -8.37 21.64
C HIS A 910 -11.94 -7.34 22.04
N ARG A 911 -11.90 -6.14 21.42
CA ARG A 911 -12.92 -5.10 21.63
C ARG A 911 -14.32 -5.54 21.18
N LEU A 912 -14.40 -6.32 20.09
CA LEU A 912 -15.66 -6.88 19.62
C LEU A 912 -16.18 -7.90 20.61
N CYS A 913 -15.34 -8.83 21.09
CA CYS A 913 -15.71 -9.81 22.10
C CYS A 913 -16.21 -9.13 23.39
N HIS A 914 -15.53 -8.08 23.86
CA HIS A 914 -16.00 -7.25 24.97
C HIS A 914 -17.40 -6.67 24.72
N ARG A 915 -17.65 -6.13 23.51
CA ARG A 915 -18.96 -5.60 23.15
C ARG A 915 -20.05 -6.68 23.14
N LEU A 916 -19.73 -7.91 22.73
CA LEU A 916 -20.68 -9.03 22.80
C LEU A 916 -21.10 -9.32 24.25
N LEU A 917 -20.16 -9.27 25.20
CA LEU A 917 -20.47 -9.41 26.64
C LEU A 917 -21.30 -8.24 27.16
N GLN A 918 -21.01 -7.01 26.72
CA GLN A 918 -21.84 -5.85 27.05
C GLN A 918 -23.28 -5.98 26.57
N ILE A 919 -23.49 -6.52 25.36
CA ILE A 919 -24.85 -6.77 24.82
C ILE A 919 -25.60 -7.78 25.72
N LEU A 920 -24.93 -8.85 26.17
CA LEU A 920 -25.52 -9.78 27.13
C LEU A 920 -25.83 -9.09 28.47
N ALA A 921 -24.99 -8.15 28.91
CA ALA A 921 -25.24 -7.38 30.13
C ALA A 921 -26.42 -6.39 30.00
N GLU A 922 -26.57 -5.73 28.85
CA GLU A 922 -27.69 -4.84 28.53
C GLU A 922 -29.05 -5.57 28.61
N GLU A 923 -29.06 -6.85 28.24
CA GLU A 923 -30.23 -7.74 28.35
C GLU A 923 -30.40 -8.40 29.72
N GLY A 924 -29.60 -8.01 30.71
CA GLY A 924 -29.67 -8.53 32.08
C GLY A 924 -29.22 -9.98 32.23
N MET A 925 -28.50 -10.52 31.24
CA MET A 925 -27.92 -11.86 31.30
C MET A 925 -26.60 -11.89 32.07
N LEU A 926 -25.83 -10.81 31.94
CA LEU A 926 -24.58 -10.56 32.67
C LEU A 926 -24.70 -9.29 33.52
N GLN A 927 -23.85 -9.16 34.53
CA GLN A 927 -23.68 -7.93 35.31
C GLN A 927 -22.21 -7.53 35.32
N ALA A 928 -21.92 -6.26 35.04
CA ALA A 928 -20.57 -5.71 35.20
C ALA A 928 -20.25 -5.55 36.70
N CYS A 929 -19.15 -6.14 37.14
CA CYS A 929 -18.59 -6.00 38.47
C CYS A 929 -17.64 -4.79 38.54
N SER A 930 -17.43 -4.24 39.73
CA SER A 930 -16.57 -3.05 39.95
C SER A 930 -15.09 -3.27 39.62
N ASN A 931 -14.65 -4.52 39.55
CA ASN A 931 -13.30 -4.94 39.18
C ASN A 931 -13.11 -5.15 37.66
N GLY A 932 -14.12 -4.86 36.83
CA GLY A 932 -14.06 -5.07 35.38
C GLY A 932 -14.39 -6.50 34.92
N GLU A 933 -14.82 -7.37 35.84
CA GLU A 933 -15.31 -8.71 35.52
C GLU A 933 -16.83 -8.72 35.23
N TRP A 934 -17.32 -9.82 34.66
CA TRP A 934 -18.73 -10.08 34.40
C TRP A 934 -19.24 -11.20 35.30
N GLN A 935 -20.39 -10.99 35.95
CA GLN A 935 -21.11 -12.04 36.66
C GLN A 935 -22.28 -12.55 35.82
N VAL A 936 -22.41 -13.87 35.69
CA VAL A 936 -23.53 -14.51 34.98
C VAL A 936 -24.76 -14.58 35.91
N LEU A 937 -25.84 -13.89 35.55
CA LEU A 937 -27.04 -13.78 36.39
C LEU A 937 -28.05 -14.91 36.18
N GLN A 938 -28.08 -15.54 35.00
CA GLN A 938 -29.00 -16.60 34.64
C GLN A 938 -28.39 -17.56 33.61
N SER A 939 -28.96 -18.76 33.46
CA SER A 939 -28.48 -19.73 32.46
C SER A 939 -28.78 -19.24 31.05
N LEU A 940 -27.75 -19.19 30.21
CA LEU A 940 -27.82 -18.64 28.86
C LEU A 940 -27.77 -19.78 27.85
N ASN A 941 -28.94 -20.22 27.40
CA ASN A 941 -29.04 -21.21 26.34
C ASN A 941 -29.45 -20.52 25.04
N PRO A 942 -28.68 -20.70 23.95
CA PRO A 942 -29.12 -20.21 22.65
C PRO A 942 -30.41 -20.91 22.23
N ASP A 943 -31.14 -20.27 21.32
CA ASP A 943 -32.16 -20.95 20.54
C ASP A 943 -31.60 -22.25 19.94
N PRO A 944 -32.31 -23.40 20.01
CA PRO A 944 -31.84 -24.63 19.39
C PRO A 944 -31.80 -24.55 17.85
N ASP A 945 -32.60 -23.67 17.23
CA ASP A 945 -32.60 -23.48 15.77
C ASP A 945 -32.83 -22.00 15.39
N PRO A 946 -31.81 -21.13 15.56
CA PRO A 946 -31.91 -19.73 15.19
C PRO A 946 -32.03 -19.55 13.66
N GLN A 947 -31.58 -20.53 12.87
CA GLN A 947 -31.68 -20.49 11.42
C GLN A 947 -33.13 -20.68 10.93
N ALA A 948 -33.92 -21.56 11.57
CA ALA A 948 -35.34 -21.69 11.29
C ALA A 948 -36.11 -20.40 11.63
N ARG A 949 -35.80 -19.77 12.76
CA ARG A 949 -36.43 -18.47 13.12
C ARG A 949 -36.07 -17.36 12.16
N LEU A 950 -34.85 -17.35 11.63
CA LEU A 950 -34.43 -16.41 10.59
C LEU A 950 -35.31 -16.56 9.32
N GLN A 951 -35.61 -17.78 8.90
CA GLN A 951 -36.49 -18.05 7.76
C GLN A 951 -37.94 -17.61 8.00
N ASP A 952 -38.45 -17.77 9.23
CA ASP A 952 -39.79 -17.34 9.59
C ASP A 952 -39.91 -15.82 9.71
N LEU A 953 -38.86 -15.14 10.18
CA LEU A 953 -38.76 -13.69 10.14
C LEU A 953 -38.72 -13.15 8.71
N LEU A 954 -37.99 -13.80 7.79
CA LEU A 954 -37.97 -13.40 6.38
C LEU A 954 -39.35 -13.48 5.72
N LYS A 955 -40.15 -14.49 6.08
CA LYS A 955 -41.54 -14.62 5.59
C LYS A 955 -42.48 -13.57 6.20
N SER A 956 -42.27 -13.24 7.47
CA SER A 956 -43.15 -12.33 8.23
C SER A 956 -42.83 -10.85 7.97
N TYR A 957 -41.57 -10.55 7.67
CA TYR A 957 -41.04 -9.20 7.47
C TYR A 957 -40.17 -9.15 6.19
N PRO A 958 -40.77 -9.35 5.00
CA PRO A 958 -40.02 -9.32 3.73
C PRO A 958 -39.36 -7.96 3.47
N SER A 959 -39.87 -6.89 4.08
CA SER A 959 -39.33 -5.53 4.03
C SER A 959 -37.95 -5.36 4.67
N ALA A 960 -37.57 -6.24 5.61
CA ALA A 960 -36.24 -6.30 6.23
C ALA A 960 -35.37 -7.42 5.64
N GLY A 961 -35.69 -7.87 4.42
CA GLY A 961 -35.07 -9.04 3.82
C GLY A 961 -33.56 -8.93 3.62
N ALA A 962 -33.04 -7.72 3.38
CA ALA A 962 -31.60 -7.50 3.20
C ALA A 962 -30.82 -7.70 4.52
N GLU A 963 -31.34 -7.14 5.61
CA GLU A 963 -30.78 -7.25 6.96
C GLU A 963 -30.84 -8.71 7.45
N ILE A 964 -31.99 -9.35 7.25
CA ILE A 964 -32.21 -10.76 7.62
C ILE A 964 -31.26 -11.68 6.85
N ALA A 965 -31.12 -11.48 5.53
CA ALA A 965 -30.22 -12.28 4.71
C ALA A 965 -28.74 -12.09 5.11
N LEU A 966 -28.34 -10.86 5.46
CA LEU A 966 -26.99 -10.58 5.92
C LEU A 966 -26.71 -11.22 7.29
N LEU A 967 -27.64 -11.07 8.24
CA LEU A 967 -27.53 -11.70 9.55
C LEU A 967 -27.43 -13.22 9.41
N GLY A 968 -28.26 -13.83 8.57
CA GLY A 968 -28.27 -15.27 8.32
C GLY A 968 -26.99 -15.82 7.68
N ARG A 969 -26.19 -14.96 7.05
CA ARG A 969 -24.89 -15.31 6.47
C ARG A 969 -23.74 -15.09 7.46
N CYS A 970 -23.74 -13.95 8.15
CA CYS A 970 -22.63 -13.55 9.00
C CYS A 970 -22.70 -14.17 10.39
N ALA A 971 -23.88 -14.22 11.00
CA ALA A 971 -24.03 -14.62 12.40
C ALA A 971 -23.64 -16.08 12.69
N PRO A 972 -23.95 -17.07 11.82
CA PRO A 972 -23.51 -18.46 12.04
C PRO A 972 -21.98 -18.66 11.99
N GLN A 973 -21.26 -17.70 11.40
CA GLN A 973 -19.82 -17.73 11.16
C GLN A 973 -19.05 -16.85 12.17
N LEU A 974 -19.74 -16.24 13.14
CA LEU A 974 -19.13 -15.30 14.09
C LEU A 974 -17.97 -15.91 14.88
N ALA A 975 -18.08 -17.17 15.32
CA ALA A 975 -16.99 -17.87 16.00
C ALA A 975 -15.74 -18.04 15.12
N GLU A 976 -15.93 -18.38 13.84
CA GLU A 976 -14.85 -18.55 12.87
C GLU A 976 -14.17 -17.21 12.55
N VAL A 977 -14.94 -16.13 12.48
CA VAL A 977 -14.41 -14.77 12.34
C VAL A 977 -13.56 -14.40 13.56
N LEU A 978 -14.06 -14.64 14.78
CA LEU A 978 -13.33 -14.33 16.02
C LEU A 978 -11.99 -15.09 16.13
N ARG A 979 -11.92 -16.33 15.63
CA ARG A 979 -10.68 -17.13 15.52
C ARG A 979 -9.80 -16.78 14.31
N GLY A 980 -10.33 -16.01 13.37
CA GLY A 980 -9.65 -15.67 12.11
C GLY A 980 -9.59 -16.80 11.09
N THR A 981 -10.39 -17.85 11.24
CA THR A 981 -10.53 -18.93 10.25
C THR A 981 -11.46 -18.56 9.10
N CYS A 982 -12.26 -17.49 9.28
CA CYS A 982 -13.11 -16.91 8.25
C CYS A 982 -12.80 -15.42 8.07
N ASP A 983 -12.66 -14.97 6.82
CA ASP A 983 -12.51 -13.55 6.50
C ASP A 983 -13.89 -12.87 6.50
N PRO A 984 -14.16 -11.91 7.41
CA PRO A 984 -15.45 -11.24 7.47
C PRO A 984 -15.80 -10.48 6.17
N THR A 985 -14.80 -10.06 5.39
CA THR A 985 -15.05 -9.38 4.11
C THR A 985 -15.62 -10.33 3.07
N GLN A 986 -15.27 -11.61 3.09
CA GLN A 986 -15.85 -12.65 2.22
C GLN A 986 -17.31 -12.97 2.60
N LEU A 987 -17.70 -12.79 3.86
CA LEU A 987 -19.09 -12.92 4.28
C LEU A 987 -19.93 -11.75 3.78
N LEU A 988 -19.42 -10.52 3.92
CA LEU A 988 -20.08 -9.32 3.42
C LEU A 988 -20.14 -9.27 1.89
N PHE A 989 -19.07 -9.71 1.22
CA PHE A 989 -18.87 -9.66 -0.23
C PHE A 989 -18.40 -11.02 -0.78
N PRO A 990 -19.27 -12.04 -0.83
CA PRO A 990 -18.91 -13.36 -1.31
C PRO A 990 -18.41 -13.28 -2.76
N GLU A 991 -17.19 -13.76 -3.00
CA GLU A 991 -16.53 -13.71 -4.32
C GLU A 991 -16.44 -12.28 -4.92
N GLY A 992 -16.49 -11.23 -4.08
CA GLY A 992 -16.49 -9.84 -4.53
C GLY A 992 -17.83 -9.33 -5.11
N ASP A 993 -18.92 -10.08 -4.88
CA ASP A 993 -20.27 -9.67 -5.25
C ASP A 993 -20.80 -8.57 -4.32
N LEU A 994 -21.15 -7.42 -4.91
CA LEU A 994 -21.73 -6.26 -4.20
C LEU A 994 -23.25 -6.27 -4.21
N SER A 995 -23.91 -7.25 -4.82
CA SER A 995 -25.37 -7.29 -4.90
C SER A 995 -26.03 -7.20 -3.52
N SER A 996 -25.51 -7.97 -2.55
CA SER A 996 -26.02 -8.00 -1.17
C SER A 996 -25.83 -6.67 -0.45
N ALA A 997 -24.65 -6.07 -0.59
CA ALA A 997 -24.36 -4.75 -0.02
C ALA A 997 -25.19 -3.63 -0.69
N THR A 998 -25.43 -3.73 -1.99
CA THR A 998 -26.30 -2.78 -2.73
C THR A 998 -27.74 -2.89 -2.24
N GLN A 999 -28.24 -4.12 -2.01
CA GLN A 999 -29.57 -4.31 -1.43
C GLN A 999 -29.68 -3.66 -0.05
N LEU A 1000 -28.64 -3.78 0.79
CA LEU A 1000 -28.64 -3.15 2.11
C LEU A 1000 -28.52 -1.62 2.04
N TYR A 1001 -27.50 -1.08 1.40
CA TYR A 1001 -27.16 0.35 1.45
C TYR A 1001 -27.95 1.24 0.49
N GLN A 1002 -28.71 0.64 -0.45
CA GLN A 1002 -29.52 1.39 -1.41
C GLN A 1002 -31.01 1.01 -1.35
N ASN A 1003 -31.33 -0.28 -1.22
CA ASN A 1003 -32.69 -0.76 -1.40
C ASN A 1003 -33.41 -1.08 -0.08
N SER A 1004 -32.70 -1.18 1.04
CA SER A 1004 -33.34 -1.36 2.35
C SER A 1004 -34.19 -0.15 2.69
N ILE A 1005 -35.32 -0.40 3.34
CA ILE A 1005 -36.23 0.67 3.76
C ILE A 1005 -35.50 1.72 4.60
N GLY A 1006 -34.64 1.30 5.53
CA GLY A 1006 -33.82 2.20 6.35
C GLY A 1006 -32.84 3.05 5.54
N SER A 1007 -32.13 2.46 4.58
CA SER A 1007 -31.20 3.23 3.74
C SER A 1007 -31.90 4.15 2.75
N GLN A 1008 -33.04 3.73 2.19
CA GLN A 1008 -33.87 4.60 1.35
C GLN A 1008 -34.36 5.82 2.13
N ALA A 1009 -34.79 5.65 3.39
CA ALA A 1009 -35.21 6.75 4.25
C ALA A 1009 -34.04 7.72 4.54
N MET A 1010 -32.87 7.18 4.93
CA MET A 1010 -31.67 7.97 5.21
C MET A 1010 -31.16 8.71 3.96
N ASN A 1011 -31.06 8.04 2.82
CA ASN A 1011 -30.60 8.65 1.57
C ASN A 1011 -31.59 9.71 1.07
N SER A 1012 -32.90 9.51 1.29
CA SER A 1012 -33.91 10.54 1.03
C SER A 1012 -33.70 11.78 1.91
N LEU A 1013 -33.37 11.60 3.20
CA LEU A 1013 -33.04 12.72 4.08
C LEU A 1013 -31.77 13.44 3.62
N VAL A 1014 -30.72 12.72 3.26
CA VAL A 1014 -29.48 13.30 2.70
C VAL A 1014 -29.79 14.09 1.43
N GLN A 1015 -30.60 13.54 0.53
CA GLN A 1015 -31.05 14.23 -0.67
C GLN A 1015 -31.76 15.56 -0.33
N GLN A 1016 -32.69 15.55 0.61
CA GLN A 1016 -33.41 16.75 1.02
C GLN A 1016 -32.47 17.79 1.67
N VAL A 1017 -31.51 17.37 2.49
CA VAL A 1017 -30.49 18.25 3.08
C VAL A 1017 -29.67 18.93 1.99
N ILE A 1018 -29.19 18.18 1.00
CA ILE A 1018 -28.39 18.73 -0.10
C ILE A 1018 -29.24 19.68 -0.96
N LEU A 1019 -30.49 19.33 -1.29
CA LEU A 1019 -31.38 20.23 -2.04
C LEU A 1019 -31.71 21.52 -1.26
N ALA A 1020 -31.89 21.43 0.07
CA ALA A 1020 -32.07 22.60 0.91
C ALA A 1020 -30.81 23.48 0.94
N ALA A 1021 -29.62 22.88 1.00
CA ALA A 1021 -28.35 23.59 0.93
C ALA A 1021 -28.15 24.30 -0.42
N LEU A 1022 -28.59 23.68 -1.52
CA LEU A 1022 -28.48 24.24 -2.87
C LEU A 1022 -29.61 25.20 -3.25
N SER A 1023 -30.62 25.38 -2.39
CA SER A 1023 -31.81 26.20 -2.68
C SER A 1023 -31.52 27.67 -3.02
N GLN A 1024 -30.38 28.20 -2.58
CA GLN A 1024 -29.96 29.58 -2.81
C GLN A 1024 -28.78 29.70 -3.80
N LEU A 1025 -28.42 28.62 -4.49
CA LEU A 1025 -27.32 28.64 -5.46
C LEU A 1025 -27.59 29.66 -6.59
N PRO A 1026 -26.74 30.70 -6.76
CA PRO A 1026 -26.94 31.71 -7.79
C PRO A 1026 -26.86 31.10 -9.18
N ARG A 1027 -27.69 31.57 -10.12
CA ARG A 1027 -27.77 31.06 -11.51
C ARG A 1027 -26.46 31.12 -12.31
N HIS A 1028 -25.49 31.93 -11.87
CA HIS A 1028 -24.18 32.12 -12.51
C HIS A 1028 -23.04 31.40 -11.76
N ARG A 1029 -23.35 30.64 -10.71
CA ARG A 1029 -22.39 29.94 -9.87
C ARG A 1029 -22.62 28.43 -9.93
N GLY A 1030 -21.52 27.68 -9.99
CA GLY A 1030 -21.53 26.23 -9.83
C GLY A 1030 -21.15 25.79 -8.42
N VAL A 1031 -21.48 24.56 -8.06
CA VAL A 1031 -21.16 23.93 -6.77
C VAL A 1031 -20.29 22.69 -6.97
N ARG A 1032 -19.27 22.53 -6.14
CA ARG A 1032 -18.36 21.39 -6.11
C ARG A 1032 -18.69 20.51 -4.92
N ILE A 1033 -19.14 19.29 -5.18
CA ILE A 1033 -19.55 18.31 -4.17
C ILE A 1033 -18.52 17.18 -4.17
N LEU A 1034 -17.94 16.88 -3.01
CA LEU A 1034 -17.10 15.69 -2.79
C LEU A 1034 -17.88 14.67 -1.99
N GLU A 1035 -17.99 13.44 -2.46
CA GLU A 1035 -18.52 12.31 -1.68
C GLU A 1035 -17.35 11.40 -1.26
N VAL A 1036 -17.23 11.15 0.05
CA VAL A 1036 -16.17 10.33 0.65
C VAL A 1036 -16.74 9.00 1.13
N GLY A 1037 -16.09 7.91 0.73
CA GLY A 1037 -16.52 6.53 1.04
C GLY A 1037 -17.84 6.18 0.39
N ALA A 1038 -18.01 6.58 -0.87
CA ALA A 1038 -19.24 6.42 -1.61
C ALA A 1038 -19.59 4.93 -1.89
N GLY A 1039 -18.62 4.02 -1.83
CA GLY A 1039 -18.80 2.57 -1.87
C GLY A 1039 -19.60 2.09 -3.07
N THR A 1040 -20.75 1.46 -2.83
CA THR A 1040 -21.66 0.97 -3.89
C THR A 1040 -22.42 2.07 -4.63
N GLY A 1041 -22.26 3.34 -4.21
CA GLY A 1041 -22.97 4.50 -4.73
C GLY A 1041 -24.44 4.58 -4.29
N GLY A 1042 -24.77 4.05 -3.12
CA GLY A 1042 -26.13 4.08 -2.57
C GLY A 1042 -26.64 5.52 -2.40
N THR A 1043 -25.87 6.36 -1.72
CA THR A 1043 -26.17 7.79 -1.53
C THR A 1043 -26.06 8.56 -2.85
N THR A 1044 -25.01 8.30 -3.63
CA THR A 1044 -24.79 8.88 -4.97
C THR A 1044 -26.03 8.75 -5.87
N ALA A 1045 -26.65 7.57 -5.92
CA ALA A 1045 -27.82 7.29 -6.76
C ALA A 1045 -29.07 8.13 -6.40
N TYR A 1046 -29.18 8.59 -5.15
CA TYR A 1046 -30.26 9.47 -4.71
C TYR A 1046 -29.97 10.95 -5.01
N LEU A 1047 -28.69 11.34 -4.96
CA LEU A 1047 -28.26 12.71 -5.18
C LEU A 1047 -28.27 13.08 -6.66
N LEU A 1048 -27.60 12.31 -7.52
CA LEU A 1048 -27.37 12.66 -8.91
C LEU A 1048 -28.63 13.04 -9.72
N PRO A 1049 -29.78 12.34 -9.62
CA PRO A 1049 -30.99 12.70 -10.38
C PRO A 1049 -31.53 14.10 -10.08
N HIS A 1050 -31.17 14.68 -8.94
CA HIS A 1050 -31.72 15.95 -8.45
C HIS A 1050 -30.74 17.12 -8.54
N LEU A 1051 -29.49 16.87 -8.96
CA LEU A 1051 -28.47 17.88 -9.14
C LEU A 1051 -28.56 18.49 -10.54
N ASN A 1052 -28.29 19.79 -10.66
CA ASN A 1052 -28.30 20.47 -11.95
C ASN A 1052 -26.99 20.16 -12.71
N PRO A 1053 -27.02 19.42 -13.84
CA PRO A 1053 -25.82 19.04 -14.56
C PRO A 1053 -25.00 20.24 -15.05
N ALA A 1054 -25.65 21.38 -15.28
CA ALA A 1054 -24.99 22.60 -15.74
C ALA A 1054 -24.39 23.43 -14.60
N GLN A 1055 -24.66 23.12 -13.33
CA GLN A 1055 -24.20 23.89 -12.17
C GLN A 1055 -23.48 23.04 -11.11
N THR A 1056 -23.22 21.76 -11.37
CA THR A 1056 -22.63 20.87 -10.38
C THR A 1056 -21.36 20.22 -10.92
N GLN A 1057 -20.34 20.13 -10.08
CA GLN A 1057 -19.22 19.20 -10.23
C GLN A 1057 -19.30 18.22 -9.06
N TYR A 1058 -19.34 16.92 -9.36
CA TYR A 1058 -19.48 15.89 -8.34
C TYR A 1058 -18.24 14.99 -8.37
N LEU A 1059 -17.52 14.88 -7.26
CA LEU A 1059 -16.36 14.02 -7.13
C LEU A 1059 -16.72 12.81 -6.24
N PHE A 1060 -16.83 11.64 -6.86
CA PHE A 1060 -17.04 10.37 -6.19
C PHE A 1060 -15.71 9.80 -5.73
N THR A 1061 -15.56 9.50 -4.44
CA THR A 1061 -14.34 8.91 -3.89
C THR A 1061 -14.60 7.72 -2.98
N ASP A 1062 -13.67 6.78 -3.02
CA ASP A 1062 -13.61 5.61 -2.15
C ASP A 1062 -12.13 5.20 -1.96
N ILE A 1063 -11.85 4.39 -0.94
CA ILE A 1063 -10.50 3.85 -0.69
C ILE A 1063 -10.16 2.73 -1.69
N GLY A 1064 -11.16 2.00 -2.20
CA GLY A 1064 -10.98 0.87 -3.10
C GLY A 1064 -11.24 1.21 -4.58
N THR A 1065 -10.27 0.90 -5.45
CA THR A 1065 -10.39 1.08 -6.92
C THR A 1065 -11.52 0.26 -7.56
N LEU A 1066 -11.92 -0.86 -6.95
CA LEU A 1066 -13.05 -1.67 -7.40
C LEU A 1066 -14.37 -0.89 -7.39
N PHE A 1067 -14.61 -0.08 -6.35
CA PHE A 1067 -15.81 0.74 -6.21
C PHE A 1067 -15.82 1.88 -7.22
N ILE A 1068 -14.66 2.49 -7.46
CA ILE A 1068 -14.48 3.53 -8.48
C ILE A 1068 -14.87 3.01 -9.87
N ASN A 1069 -14.33 1.87 -10.30
CA ASN A 1069 -14.60 1.32 -11.62
C ASN A 1069 -16.08 0.92 -11.81
N ARG A 1070 -16.72 0.38 -10.77
CA ARG A 1070 -18.15 0.05 -10.81
C ARG A 1070 -19.04 1.30 -10.81
N ALA A 1071 -18.66 2.34 -10.08
CA ALA A 1071 -19.38 3.61 -10.08
C ALA A 1071 -19.31 4.30 -11.45
N GLN A 1072 -18.17 4.24 -12.13
CA GLN A 1072 -18.02 4.73 -13.51
C GLN A 1072 -19.02 4.10 -14.48
N GLN A 1073 -19.22 2.79 -14.39
CA GLN A 1073 -20.23 2.08 -15.20
C GLN A 1073 -21.66 2.44 -14.77
N LYS A 1074 -21.94 2.49 -13.46
CA LYS A 1074 -23.28 2.71 -12.92
C LYS A 1074 -23.81 4.12 -13.15
N PHE A 1075 -22.94 5.13 -13.14
CA PHE A 1075 -23.31 6.55 -13.26
C PHE A 1075 -22.78 7.22 -14.53
N GLN A 1076 -22.50 6.44 -15.59
CA GLN A 1076 -22.02 6.94 -16.89
C GLN A 1076 -22.94 8.00 -17.52
N ASP A 1077 -24.24 7.96 -17.20
CA ASP A 1077 -25.25 8.90 -17.72
C ASP A 1077 -25.16 10.31 -17.09
N TYR A 1078 -24.29 10.52 -16.10
CA TYR A 1078 -24.12 11.80 -15.38
C TYR A 1078 -22.75 12.43 -15.72
N PRO A 1079 -22.61 13.21 -16.81
CA PRO A 1079 -21.31 13.66 -17.33
C PRO A 1079 -20.54 14.63 -16.42
N PHE A 1080 -21.19 15.17 -15.39
CA PHE A 1080 -20.62 16.08 -14.40
C PHE A 1080 -19.99 15.38 -13.19
N ILE A 1081 -20.03 14.04 -13.15
CA ILE A 1081 -19.33 13.25 -12.13
C ILE A 1081 -17.87 13.00 -12.54
N ARG A 1082 -17.00 12.96 -11.53
CA ARG A 1082 -15.59 12.62 -11.59
C ARG A 1082 -15.30 11.58 -10.52
N TYR A 1083 -14.24 10.81 -10.70
CA TYR A 1083 -13.91 9.70 -9.82
C TYR A 1083 -12.43 9.75 -9.44
N GLN A 1084 -12.14 9.59 -8.15
CA GLN A 1084 -10.77 9.57 -7.63
C GLN A 1084 -10.70 8.74 -6.35
N VAL A 1085 -9.56 8.11 -6.08
CA VAL A 1085 -9.33 7.40 -4.81
C VAL A 1085 -9.05 8.40 -3.70
N LEU A 1086 -9.65 8.20 -2.52
CA LEU A 1086 -9.36 8.99 -1.32
C LEU A 1086 -9.33 8.08 -0.09
N ASP A 1087 -8.19 8.06 0.60
CA ASP A 1087 -8.05 7.51 1.93
C ASP A 1087 -8.22 8.63 2.97
N LEU A 1088 -9.32 8.61 3.71
CA LEU A 1088 -9.64 9.65 4.69
C LEU A 1088 -8.73 9.61 5.93
N GLU A 1089 -7.99 8.52 6.18
CA GLU A 1089 -6.99 8.46 7.26
C GLU A 1089 -5.70 9.23 6.93
N ARG A 1090 -5.48 9.54 5.65
CA ARG A 1090 -4.28 10.22 5.16
C ARG A 1090 -4.59 11.67 4.79
N ASP A 1091 -3.61 12.54 4.91
CA ASP A 1091 -3.72 13.94 4.47
C ASP A 1091 -4.14 13.99 2.98
N PRO A 1092 -5.30 14.59 2.63
CA PRO A 1092 -5.77 14.68 1.25
C PRO A 1092 -4.79 15.40 0.31
N THR A 1093 -4.00 16.35 0.83
CA THR A 1093 -3.01 17.05 0.01
C THR A 1093 -1.89 16.14 -0.47
N SER A 1094 -1.49 15.18 0.37
CA SER A 1094 -0.52 14.14 -0.01
C SER A 1094 -1.06 13.17 -1.08
N GLN A 1095 -2.38 13.18 -1.30
CA GLN A 1095 -3.10 12.32 -2.25
C GLN A 1095 -3.52 13.06 -3.53
N GLY A 1096 -3.06 14.32 -3.71
CA GLY A 1096 -3.33 15.13 -4.89
C GLY A 1096 -4.62 15.96 -4.83
N TYR A 1097 -5.22 16.14 -3.65
CA TYR A 1097 -6.37 17.01 -3.45
C TYR A 1097 -5.92 18.42 -3.02
N GLU A 1098 -6.46 19.44 -3.67
CA GLU A 1098 -6.23 20.84 -3.28
C GLU A 1098 -7.05 21.20 -2.03
N ARG A 1099 -6.46 21.95 -1.09
CA ARG A 1099 -7.19 22.44 0.10
C ARG A 1099 -8.30 23.42 -0.32
N HIS A 1100 -9.44 23.35 0.37
CA HIS A 1100 -10.59 24.24 0.14
C HIS A 1100 -11.11 24.24 -1.31
N SER A 1101 -10.97 23.10 -1.99
CA SER A 1101 -11.36 22.91 -3.40
C SER A 1101 -12.80 22.44 -3.60
N HIS A 1102 -13.55 22.15 -2.53
CA HIS A 1102 -14.93 21.69 -2.59
C HIS A 1102 -15.83 22.57 -1.72
N ASP A 1103 -17.07 22.75 -2.15
CA ASP A 1103 -18.06 23.62 -1.47
C ASP A 1103 -18.95 22.82 -0.50
N LEU A 1104 -19.15 21.51 -0.77
CA LEU A 1104 -19.90 20.57 0.06
C LEU A 1104 -19.18 19.21 0.10
N ILE A 1105 -19.16 18.58 1.28
CA ILE A 1105 -18.63 17.22 1.46
C ILE A 1105 -19.73 16.32 2.02
N VAL A 1106 -19.91 15.15 1.40
CA VAL A 1106 -20.83 14.10 1.81
C VAL A 1106 -20.02 12.89 2.27
N ALA A 1107 -19.92 12.68 3.57
CA ALA A 1107 -19.26 11.50 4.13
C ALA A 1107 -20.28 10.35 4.24
N ALA A 1108 -20.27 9.44 3.26
CA ALA A 1108 -21.27 8.38 3.14
C ALA A 1108 -20.96 7.20 4.08
N ASN A 1109 -21.32 7.33 5.36
CA ASN A 1109 -21.08 6.30 6.39
C ASN A 1109 -19.61 5.82 6.43
N VAL A 1110 -18.64 6.70 6.19
CA VAL A 1110 -17.21 6.32 6.11
C VAL A 1110 -16.42 6.70 7.36
N VAL A 1111 -16.86 7.74 8.08
CA VAL A 1111 -16.05 8.32 9.17
C VAL A 1111 -15.96 7.38 10.39
N HIS A 1112 -16.89 6.44 10.53
CA HIS A 1112 -16.80 5.41 11.58
C HIS A 1112 -15.76 4.33 11.27
N ALA A 1113 -15.30 4.25 10.02
CA ALA A 1113 -14.35 3.25 9.55
C ALA A 1113 -12.89 3.73 9.66
N THR A 1114 -12.65 4.88 10.30
CA THR A 1114 -11.31 5.43 10.54
C THR A 1114 -10.88 5.29 11.99
N LYS A 1115 -9.57 5.21 12.24
CA LYS A 1115 -8.98 5.04 13.58
C LYS A 1115 -9.14 6.29 14.45
N ASP A 1116 -9.07 7.47 13.85
CA ASP A 1116 -9.22 8.76 14.53
C ASP A 1116 -10.26 9.64 13.81
N LEU A 1117 -11.44 9.71 14.42
CA LEU A 1117 -12.56 10.52 13.95
C LEU A 1117 -12.21 12.01 13.86
N ARG A 1118 -11.42 12.56 14.81
CA ARG A 1118 -11.08 13.99 14.82
C ARG A 1118 -10.15 14.33 13.68
N GLN A 1119 -9.16 13.48 13.46
CA GLN A 1119 -8.22 13.63 12.35
C GLN A 1119 -8.94 13.54 11.00
N SER A 1120 -9.75 12.50 10.80
CA SER A 1120 -10.54 12.35 9.56
C SER A 1120 -11.49 13.51 9.29
N LEU A 1121 -12.14 14.04 10.34
CA LEU A 1121 -12.98 15.23 10.21
C LEU A 1121 -12.17 16.51 9.94
N SER A 1122 -10.90 16.59 10.33
CA SER A 1122 -10.03 17.72 10.01
C SER A 1122 -9.54 17.71 8.55
N HIS A 1123 -9.62 16.55 7.88
CA HIS A 1123 -9.27 16.39 6.47
C HIS A 1123 -10.42 16.78 5.53
N CYS A 1124 -11.67 16.65 5.99
CA CYS A 1124 -12.86 17.18 5.33
C CYS A 1124 -12.93 18.71 5.53
#